data_AF-A0A357AEE8-F1
#
_entry.id   AF-A0A357AEE8-F1
#
_cell.length_a   1.000
_cell.length_b   1.000
_cell.length_c   1.000
_cell.angle_alpha   90.00
_cell.angle_beta   90.00
_cell.angle_gamma   90.00
#
_symmetry.space_group_name_H-M   'P 1'
#
loop_
_entity.id
_entity.type
_entity.pdbx_description
1 polymer ?
#
loop_
_entity_poly.entity_id
_entity_poly.type
_entity_poly.pdbx_seq_one_letter_code
_entity_poly.pdbx_strand_id
1 'polypeptide(L)'
;MKRLVIVLVAGLSSLSLGLSLKLLHEQVSYPLCNHTPSGTSLSYTEIKNIAQTITVKVNTGTTGGSGTLIHRDGAIYTVLTTRHVIATGDSYQIEMPDGRVYQARVLQDLPLNQQDVELLQFQSSEDYQVAQLGSSATLMINEKVIAAGFSDETQTLNLTKGEITLIPDQSLQQGYQIGYTNDIYKGMSGGPVLNSRGELMSINGMMPYPLWGNPYVFEDGSRPKLPLQHQMREVAWGIPIHRIAEAVPEWVNLNLVHQVDAIAQKTTVLIANSKSIGSGIIIGQNNSTYYALTAEHVIRNPTDYHLVAPDGQCYPINPEQIRPLKGVDLAIVEFESHRPYQVATLGNYDWRSSESLNYVFVSGWPVSSLKRTSHPPTRLLSTGRLLSQDAQIQSALEVTQRQPGIETLSLTYGYEMVYSNLTAPGMSGGLILDTQGHVIGVHGRGSGEIKEDEEGEIRPLKLGYGVGIPIETFLDLASSVEIDPAWLKLDSNPPPQLHATGLEHIRDSLLRHLEIPESSTDKIAWFNYGMNLWQLEQYEEAMLAFNWSIQQDQSFYQAWYGLGMMLRFQKRYNEALAAFEEAITESEGRFAPAWRARAEELVWLNRYDDALKSIEQAITLVPHDIHLRELQGHLLQRLQRYSEAIQVYEEALKLWHRDQGVSLSAQIADQEGIGHQALWDRSSLLNLPENMAMIYENRGDIRGAVTGKLRVISHGDSQNVTLMLNLALAYLNRGNRYAGKEQWQDAIADYSRALELEPQNAFTYGNRGLARSRIGDQEGAISDLQQAAALFDTQADVTNFQRALDALKQLGS
;
A
#
# COMPACT_ATOMS: atom_id res chain seq x y z
N MET A 1 -24.65 -58.15 -4.21
CA MET A 1 -26.11 -58.05 -3.96
C MET A 1 -26.36 -58.31 -2.48
N LYS A 2 -27.06 -57.37 -1.79
CA LYS A 2 -28.01 -57.53 -0.65
C LYS A 2 -27.55 -58.39 0.57
N ARG A 3 -27.68 -58.00 1.84
CA ARG A 3 -28.53 -57.00 2.52
C ARG A 3 -28.10 -56.85 4.00
N LEU A 4 -28.32 -55.64 4.50
CA LEU A 4 -28.42 -55.14 5.88
C LEU A 4 -29.19 -56.03 6.87
N VAL A 5 -28.79 -56.08 8.16
CA VAL A 5 -29.69 -55.99 9.36
C VAL A 5 -28.89 -55.43 10.57
N ILE A 6 -29.48 -54.43 11.23
CA ILE A 6 -29.10 -53.79 12.51
C ILE A 6 -29.92 -54.42 13.65
N VAL A 7 -29.35 -54.67 14.85
CA VAL A 7 -30.06 -54.61 16.15
C VAL A 7 -29.13 -54.16 17.30
N LEU A 8 -29.74 -53.35 18.17
CA LEU A 8 -29.37 -52.50 19.31
C LEU A 8 -28.79 -53.13 20.62
N VAL A 9 -27.94 -52.32 21.29
CA VAL A 9 -27.99 -51.79 22.70
C VAL A 9 -27.40 -52.51 23.93
N ALA A 10 -26.66 -51.68 24.70
CA ALA A 10 -26.28 -51.68 26.13
C ALA A 10 -25.22 -52.70 26.58
N GLY A 11 -24.23 -52.40 27.41
CA GLY A 11 -23.86 -51.20 28.19
C GLY A 11 -22.95 -51.65 29.35
N LEU A 12 -21.96 -50.82 29.72
CA LEU A 12 -21.09 -50.90 30.93
C LEU A 12 -20.07 -52.07 30.92
N SER A 13 -18.78 -51.95 31.24
CA SER A 13 -18.07 -51.03 32.12
C SER A 13 -16.54 -51.20 31.94
N SER A 14 -15.82 -50.09 32.13
CA SER A 14 -14.44 -49.96 32.66
C SER A 14 -13.37 -50.98 32.27
N LEU A 15 -12.37 -50.52 31.50
CA LEU A 15 -10.96 -50.72 31.87
C LEU A 15 -10.10 -49.63 31.21
N SER A 16 -9.67 -48.68 32.04
CA SER A 16 -8.71 -47.64 31.72
C SER A 16 -7.31 -48.25 31.62
N LEU A 17 -6.75 -48.31 30.41
CA LEU A 17 -5.33 -48.52 30.18
C LEU A 17 -4.84 -47.38 29.29
N GLY A 18 -3.96 -46.57 29.89
CA GLY A 18 -3.38 -45.40 29.25
C GLY A 18 -2.55 -45.78 28.04
N LEU A 19 -2.94 -45.26 26.88
CA LEU A 19 -1.98 -44.84 25.89
C LEU A 19 -1.81 -43.34 26.05
N SER A 20 -0.70 -42.94 26.68
CA SER A 20 -0.17 -41.59 26.47
C SER A 20 0.21 -41.51 24.99
N LEU A 21 -0.66 -40.95 24.16
CA LEU A 21 -0.22 -40.41 22.88
C LEU A 21 0.67 -39.21 23.21
N LYS A 22 1.97 -39.47 23.41
CA LYS A 22 2.99 -38.44 23.17
C LYS A 22 2.85 -38.08 21.69
N LEU A 23 2.04 -37.07 21.41
CA LEU A 23 2.19 -36.26 20.21
C LEU A 23 3.63 -35.72 20.28
N LEU A 24 4.52 -36.40 19.55
CA LEU A 24 5.79 -35.85 19.13
C LEU A 24 5.48 -34.48 18.53
N HIS A 25 5.75 -33.43 19.30
CA HIS A 25 5.93 -32.09 18.76
C HIS A 25 7.18 -32.18 17.87
N GLU A 26 7.00 -32.51 16.60
CA GLU A 26 7.97 -32.13 15.59
C GLU A 26 7.96 -30.61 15.53
N GLN A 27 8.93 -29.98 16.18
CA GLN A 27 9.29 -28.59 15.91
C GLN A 27 9.68 -28.51 14.44
N VAL A 28 8.76 -27.99 13.61
CA VAL A 28 9.02 -27.76 12.19
C VAL A 28 9.87 -26.50 12.07
N SER A 29 11.18 -26.70 11.94
CA SER A 29 12.16 -25.67 11.57
C SER A 29 11.94 -25.28 10.11
N TYR A 30 11.72 -24.00 9.84
CA TYR A 30 11.71 -23.47 8.48
C TYR A 30 13.16 -23.36 8.01
N PRO A 31 13.57 -23.94 6.87
CA PRO A 31 14.90 -23.75 6.32
C PRO A 31 14.96 -22.39 5.59
N LEU A 32 14.73 -21.29 6.31
CA LEU A 32 14.73 -19.93 5.76
C LEU A 32 16.14 -19.36 5.56
N CYS A 33 17.16 -20.01 6.12
CA CYS A 33 18.54 -19.52 6.08
C CYS A 33 19.35 -20.01 4.87
N ASN A 34 18.70 -20.46 3.78
CA ASN A 34 19.35 -20.82 2.52
C ASN A 34 18.42 -20.52 1.32
N HIS A 35 18.84 -19.60 0.44
CA HIS A 35 18.44 -19.41 -0.98
C HIS A 35 17.64 -18.14 -1.38
N THR A 36 17.74 -17.86 -2.68
CA THR A 36 17.63 -16.57 -3.38
C THR A 36 16.36 -16.46 -4.29
N PRO A 37 15.79 -15.26 -4.57
CA PRO A 37 14.43 -15.06 -5.15
C PRO A 37 14.21 -14.83 -6.70
N SER A 38 13.48 -15.68 -7.44
CA SER A 38 13.29 -15.61 -8.93
C SER A 38 12.12 -14.76 -9.48
N GLY A 39 12.34 -14.07 -10.60
CA GLY A 39 11.32 -13.45 -11.49
C GLY A 39 11.19 -14.14 -12.87
N THR A 40 10.11 -13.87 -13.62
CA THR A 40 9.69 -14.58 -14.84
C THR A 40 10.70 -14.49 -16.00
N SER A 41 10.94 -15.60 -16.70
CA SER A 41 12.06 -15.82 -17.63
C SER A 41 11.63 -15.88 -19.11
N LEU A 42 12.40 -15.23 -20.00
CA LEU A 42 12.34 -15.40 -21.45
C LEU A 42 12.75 -16.81 -21.89
N SER A 43 12.32 -17.21 -23.08
CA SER A 43 12.79 -18.45 -23.70
C SER A 43 14.27 -18.34 -24.09
N TYR A 44 14.96 -19.49 -24.12
CA TYR A 44 16.38 -19.55 -24.50
C TYR A 44 16.65 -18.96 -25.89
N THR A 45 15.73 -19.13 -26.84
CA THR A 45 15.86 -18.63 -28.20
C THR A 45 15.85 -17.10 -28.24
N GLU A 46 14.99 -16.48 -27.44
CA GLU A 46 14.90 -15.01 -27.34
C GLU A 46 16.18 -14.43 -26.75
N ILE A 47 16.68 -14.98 -25.65
CA ILE A 47 17.91 -14.50 -25.02
C ILE A 47 19.11 -14.70 -25.96
N LYS A 48 19.16 -15.81 -26.69
CA LYS A 48 20.18 -16.04 -27.72
C LYS A 48 20.14 -14.96 -28.80
N ASN A 49 18.96 -14.60 -29.30
CA ASN A 49 18.83 -13.55 -30.32
C ASN A 49 19.29 -12.18 -29.79
N ILE A 50 18.93 -11.86 -28.54
CA ILE A 50 19.40 -10.64 -27.87
C ILE A 50 20.93 -10.65 -27.78
N ALA A 51 21.52 -11.70 -27.22
CA ALA A 51 22.96 -11.84 -27.07
C ALA A 51 23.70 -11.72 -28.41
N GLN A 52 23.17 -12.30 -29.49
CA GLN A 52 23.77 -12.20 -30.82
C GLN A 52 23.75 -10.79 -31.39
N THR A 53 22.70 -10.02 -31.12
CA THR A 53 22.52 -8.69 -31.71
C THR A 53 23.35 -7.62 -31.00
N ILE A 54 23.57 -7.78 -29.69
CA ILE A 54 24.29 -6.78 -28.86
C ILE A 54 25.79 -7.08 -28.70
N THR A 55 26.25 -8.29 -29.03
CA THR A 55 27.68 -8.66 -28.92
C THR A 55 28.43 -8.24 -30.16
N VAL A 56 29.52 -7.49 -29.98
CA VAL A 56 30.38 -7.02 -31.07
C VAL A 56 31.78 -7.59 -30.92
N LYS A 57 32.53 -7.62 -32.01
CA LYS A 57 33.95 -7.97 -32.00
C LYS A 57 34.79 -6.71 -31.97
N VAL A 58 35.72 -6.64 -31.03
CA VAL A 58 36.63 -5.50 -30.85
C VAL A 58 37.99 -5.89 -31.40
N ASN A 59 38.42 -5.23 -32.48
CA ASN A 59 39.67 -5.50 -33.18
C ASN A 59 40.69 -4.41 -32.84
N THR A 60 41.87 -4.78 -32.35
CA THR A 60 42.90 -3.85 -31.86
C THR A 60 44.24 -3.95 -32.60
N GLY A 61 44.22 -4.51 -33.81
CA GLY A 61 45.35 -4.61 -34.73
C GLY A 61 46.10 -5.95 -34.63
N THR A 62 46.71 -6.24 -33.48
CA THR A 62 47.47 -7.48 -33.23
C THR A 62 46.72 -8.50 -32.38
N THR A 63 45.70 -8.03 -31.67
CA THR A 63 44.81 -8.79 -30.78
C THR A 63 43.36 -8.36 -31.00
N GLY A 64 42.42 -9.05 -30.37
CA GLY A 64 41.02 -8.67 -30.35
C GLY A 64 40.33 -9.24 -29.13
N GLY A 65 39.07 -8.86 -28.96
CA GLY A 65 38.21 -9.38 -27.92
C GLY A 65 36.75 -9.13 -28.27
N SER A 66 35.92 -9.10 -27.26
CA SER A 66 34.50 -8.88 -27.40
C SER A 66 34.09 -7.53 -26.81
N GLY A 67 32.93 -7.06 -27.23
CA GLY A 67 32.29 -5.89 -26.65
C GLY A 67 30.78 -6.09 -26.59
N THR A 68 30.14 -5.24 -25.81
CA THR A 68 28.68 -5.21 -25.67
C THR A 68 28.18 -3.82 -26.04
N LEU A 69 27.25 -3.72 -26.98
CA LEU A 69 26.55 -2.47 -27.26
C LEU A 69 25.66 -2.11 -26.09
N ILE A 70 25.89 -0.96 -25.44
CA ILE A 70 25.16 -0.57 -24.22
C ILE A 70 24.39 0.73 -24.35
N HIS A 71 24.71 1.58 -25.33
CA HIS A 71 24.08 2.89 -25.46
C HIS A 71 24.16 3.42 -26.90
N ARG A 72 23.18 4.25 -27.27
CA ARG A 72 23.11 4.95 -28.55
C ARG A 72 22.59 6.38 -28.34
N ASP A 73 23.31 7.35 -28.86
CA ASP A 73 22.88 8.76 -28.97
C ASP A 73 22.95 9.19 -30.44
N GLY A 74 21.77 9.27 -31.08
CA GLY A 74 21.66 9.53 -32.51
C GLY A 74 22.42 8.49 -33.36
N ALA A 75 23.48 8.93 -34.04
CA ALA A 75 24.32 8.07 -34.87
C ALA A 75 25.54 7.50 -34.12
N ILE A 76 25.72 7.85 -32.84
CA ILE A 76 26.87 7.44 -32.02
C ILE A 76 26.47 6.24 -31.17
N TYR A 77 27.21 5.15 -31.31
CA TYR A 77 27.05 3.93 -30.52
C TYR A 77 28.19 3.79 -29.53
N THR A 78 27.86 3.32 -28.32
CA THR A 78 28.83 3.05 -27.27
C THR A 78 28.91 1.55 -26.98
N VAL A 79 30.14 1.04 -27.04
CA VAL A 79 30.50 -0.35 -26.77
C VAL A 79 31.24 -0.40 -25.43
N LEU A 80 30.77 -1.25 -24.54
CA LEU A 80 31.45 -1.61 -23.31
C LEU A 80 32.36 -2.81 -23.57
N THR A 81 33.61 -2.73 -23.14
CA THR A 81 34.58 -3.84 -23.17
C THR A 81 35.46 -3.81 -21.92
N THR A 82 36.41 -4.74 -21.83
CA THR A 82 37.41 -4.77 -20.76
C THR A 82 38.65 -3.99 -21.16
N ARG A 83 39.35 -3.36 -20.20
CA ARG A 83 40.53 -2.53 -20.52
C ARG A 83 41.66 -3.36 -21.11
N HIS A 84 41.85 -4.59 -20.63
CA HIS A 84 42.90 -5.45 -21.16
C HIS A 84 42.69 -5.87 -22.63
N VAL A 85 41.46 -5.84 -23.16
CA VAL A 85 41.19 -6.11 -24.60
C VAL A 85 41.78 -5.01 -25.49
N ILE A 86 41.86 -3.78 -24.99
CA ILE A 86 42.33 -2.63 -25.75
C ILE A 86 43.73 -2.15 -25.36
N ALA A 87 44.30 -2.66 -24.27
CA ALA A 87 45.54 -2.17 -23.66
C ALA A 87 46.78 -2.22 -24.58
N THR A 88 46.78 -3.08 -25.59
CA THR A 88 47.91 -3.29 -26.51
C THR A 88 47.67 -2.76 -27.93
N GLY A 89 46.55 -2.06 -28.16
CA GLY A 89 46.15 -1.59 -29.48
C GLY A 89 46.38 -0.10 -29.70
N ASP A 90 46.88 0.25 -30.89
CA ASP A 90 47.05 1.64 -31.35
C ASP A 90 45.89 2.13 -32.22
N SER A 91 44.95 1.25 -32.58
CA SER A 91 43.74 1.54 -33.36
C SER A 91 42.60 0.59 -32.97
N TYR A 92 41.38 1.09 -32.87
CA TYR A 92 40.22 0.32 -32.42
C TYR A 92 39.17 0.23 -33.52
N GLN A 93 38.76 -0.99 -33.87
CA GLN A 93 37.70 -1.25 -34.83
C GLN A 93 36.61 -2.10 -34.18
N ILE A 94 35.35 -1.77 -34.44
CA ILE A 94 34.18 -2.54 -34.01
C ILE A 94 33.60 -3.24 -35.21
N GLU A 95 33.61 -4.57 -35.19
CA GLU A 95 32.94 -5.42 -36.16
C GLU A 95 31.60 -5.86 -35.58
N MET A 96 30.53 -5.49 -36.30
CA MET A 96 29.15 -5.74 -35.94
C MET A 96 28.71 -7.16 -36.34
N PRO A 97 27.61 -7.70 -35.77
CA PRO A 97 27.09 -9.03 -36.14
C PRO A 97 26.73 -9.20 -37.63
N ASP A 98 26.46 -8.11 -38.33
CA ASP A 98 26.20 -8.08 -39.78
C ASP A 98 27.49 -8.07 -40.63
N GLY A 99 28.66 -8.11 -39.99
CA GLY A 99 29.99 -8.09 -40.63
C GLY A 99 30.51 -6.69 -40.99
N ARG A 100 29.78 -5.61 -40.69
CA ARG A 100 30.26 -4.24 -40.94
C ARG A 100 31.29 -3.83 -39.90
N VAL A 101 32.32 -3.11 -40.34
CA VAL A 101 33.45 -2.67 -39.48
C VAL A 101 33.48 -1.15 -39.39
N TYR A 102 33.55 -0.63 -38.17
CA TYR A 102 33.58 0.80 -37.88
C TYR A 102 34.85 1.17 -37.11
N GLN A 103 35.41 2.35 -37.41
CA GLN A 103 36.49 2.92 -36.60
C GLN A 103 35.92 3.44 -35.28
N ALA A 104 36.58 3.12 -34.18
CA ALA A 104 36.18 3.51 -32.85
C ALA A 104 37.26 4.32 -32.14
N ARG A 105 36.82 5.12 -31.17
CA ARG A 105 37.67 5.88 -30.26
C ARG A 105 37.37 5.49 -28.82
N VAL A 106 38.40 5.47 -27.98
CA VAL A 106 38.24 5.35 -26.53
C VAL A 106 37.61 6.63 -26.01
N LEU A 107 36.62 6.49 -25.16
CA LEU A 107 35.99 7.59 -24.47
C LEU A 107 36.82 7.97 -23.23
N GLN A 108 37.30 9.21 -23.17
CA GLN A 108 38.21 9.68 -22.12
C GLN A 108 37.45 10.32 -20.94
N ASP A 109 38.16 10.53 -19.82
CA ASP A 109 37.73 11.32 -18.65
C ASP A 109 36.56 10.76 -17.82
N LEU A 110 36.31 9.43 -17.88
CA LEU A 110 35.32 8.79 -17.02
C LEU A 110 35.89 8.36 -15.66
N PRO A 111 35.13 8.52 -14.55
CA PRO A 111 35.56 8.13 -13.21
C PRO A 111 35.43 6.60 -12.99
N LEU A 112 36.11 5.79 -13.81
CA LEU A 112 36.04 4.32 -13.78
C LEU A 112 36.89 3.67 -12.66
N ASN A 113 37.43 4.45 -11.72
CA ASN A 113 38.04 4.01 -10.46
C ASN A 113 38.94 2.75 -10.54
N GLN A 114 39.86 2.70 -11.50
CA GLN A 114 40.80 1.58 -11.71
C GLN A 114 40.16 0.22 -12.08
N GLN A 115 38.88 0.19 -12.46
CA GLN A 115 38.20 -1.02 -12.93
C GLN A 115 38.73 -1.50 -14.29
N ASP A 116 38.69 -2.80 -14.59
CA ASP A 116 39.12 -3.38 -15.88
C ASP A 116 38.03 -3.25 -16.96
N VAL A 117 37.56 -2.03 -17.17
CA VAL A 117 36.49 -1.68 -18.11
C VAL A 117 36.90 -0.48 -18.95
N GLU A 118 36.43 -0.46 -20.19
CA GLU A 118 36.59 0.68 -21.09
C GLU A 118 35.36 0.86 -21.98
N LEU A 119 35.10 2.10 -22.39
CA LEU A 119 34.06 2.45 -23.35
C LEU A 119 34.68 2.91 -24.68
N LEU A 120 34.17 2.34 -25.76
CA LEU A 120 34.52 2.71 -27.13
C LEU A 120 33.30 3.33 -27.81
N GLN A 121 33.51 4.37 -28.61
CA GLN A 121 32.46 4.98 -29.43
C GLN A 121 32.76 4.83 -30.92
N PHE A 122 31.74 4.50 -31.70
CA PHE A 122 31.77 4.55 -33.16
C PHE A 122 30.51 5.22 -33.71
N GLN A 123 30.55 5.64 -34.97
CA GLN A 123 29.42 6.27 -35.63
C GLN A 123 28.85 5.33 -36.71
N SER A 124 27.53 5.17 -36.75
CA SER A 124 26.82 4.44 -37.79
C SER A 124 25.43 5.04 -38.05
N SER A 125 24.99 4.95 -39.31
CA SER A 125 23.62 5.28 -39.72
C SER A 125 22.65 4.09 -39.60
N GLU A 126 23.17 2.89 -39.36
CA GLU A 126 22.36 1.69 -39.17
C GLU A 126 21.67 1.70 -37.80
N ASP A 127 20.61 0.91 -37.67
CA ASP A 127 19.81 0.77 -36.45
C ASP A 127 20.16 -0.53 -35.73
N TYR A 128 21.14 -0.46 -34.83
CA TYR A 128 21.59 -1.59 -34.02
C TYR A 128 20.90 -1.60 -32.65
N GLN A 129 20.48 -2.78 -32.22
CA GLN A 129 19.96 -2.97 -30.86
C GLN A 129 21.09 -2.77 -29.85
N VAL A 130 20.78 -2.07 -28.76
CA VAL A 130 21.64 -1.96 -27.58
C VAL A 130 21.11 -2.84 -26.45
N ALA A 131 22.00 -3.29 -25.58
CA ALA A 131 21.66 -4.14 -24.45
C ALA A 131 20.69 -3.42 -23.49
N GLN A 132 19.65 -4.13 -23.07
CA GLN A 132 18.88 -3.71 -21.90
C GLN A 132 19.75 -3.97 -20.66
N LEU A 133 20.06 -2.93 -19.92
CA LEU A 133 20.88 -3.04 -18.71
C LEU A 133 20.03 -3.57 -17.56
N GLY A 134 20.47 -4.65 -16.92
CA GLY A 134 19.78 -5.22 -15.76
C GLY A 134 20.31 -4.68 -14.43
N SER A 135 19.63 -5.00 -13.34
CA SER A 135 20.05 -4.60 -12.00
C SER A 135 21.04 -5.59 -11.40
N SER A 136 22.15 -5.10 -10.84
CA SER A 136 23.02 -5.92 -10.00
C SER A 136 22.41 -6.25 -8.64
N ALA A 137 21.34 -5.56 -8.23
CA ALA A 137 20.64 -5.88 -6.99
C ALA A 137 19.87 -7.19 -7.14
N THR A 138 19.34 -7.50 -8.33
CA THR A 138 18.60 -8.75 -8.58
C THR A 138 19.49 -9.99 -8.76
N LEU A 139 20.81 -9.86 -8.62
CA LEU A 139 21.74 -10.97 -8.82
C LEU A 139 21.53 -12.03 -7.75
N MET A 140 21.27 -13.25 -8.19
CA MET A 140 21.11 -14.37 -7.29
C MET A 140 22.11 -15.46 -7.52
N ILE A 141 22.60 -16.06 -6.44
CA ILE A 141 23.20 -17.38 -6.51
C ILE A 141 22.13 -18.35 -7.07
N ASN A 142 22.54 -19.17 -8.04
CA ASN A 142 21.75 -20.06 -8.89
C ASN A 142 20.94 -19.39 -10.01
N GLU A 143 21.08 -18.08 -10.24
CA GLU A 143 20.46 -17.43 -11.40
C GLU A 143 21.03 -17.99 -12.69
N LYS A 144 20.16 -18.46 -13.60
CA LYS A 144 20.57 -18.94 -14.92
C LYS A 144 21.02 -17.77 -15.77
N VAL A 145 22.22 -17.90 -16.34
CA VAL A 145 22.83 -16.85 -17.16
C VAL A 145 23.37 -17.41 -18.48
N ILE A 146 23.36 -16.55 -19.50
CA ILE A 146 23.94 -16.81 -20.81
C ILE A 146 25.08 -15.82 -21.03
N ALA A 147 26.27 -16.34 -21.25
CA ALA A 147 27.44 -15.54 -21.60
C ALA A 147 27.68 -15.63 -23.11
N ALA A 148 27.98 -14.49 -23.74
CA ALA A 148 28.33 -14.44 -25.15
C ALA A 148 29.65 -13.69 -25.40
N GLY A 149 30.36 -14.06 -26.45
CA GLY A 149 31.62 -13.45 -26.84
C GLY A 149 32.30 -14.20 -27.99
N PHE A 150 33.22 -13.52 -28.69
CA PHE A 150 34.01 -14.10 -29.76
C PHE A 150 35.22 -14.86 -29.21
N SER A 151 35.46 -16.08 -29.70
CA SER A 151 36.67 -16.83 -29.34
C SER A 151 37.85 -16.47 -30.24
N ASP A 152 39.04 -16.34 -29.66
CA ASP A 152 40.29 -16.16 -30.40
C ASP A 152 40.59 -17.34 -31.33
N GLU A 153 40.22 -18.56 -30.94
CA GLU A 153 40.55 -19.77 -31.69
C GLU A 153 39.70 -19.94 -32.96
N THR A 154 38.39 -19.73 -32.83
CA THR A 154 37.44 -19.95 -33.93
C THR A 154 37.06 -18.66 -34.65
N GLN A 155 37.32 -17.50 -34.04
CA GLN A 155 36.87 -16.19 -34.51
C GLN A 155 35.34 -16.09 -34.65
N THR A 156 34.59 -17.00 -34.02
CA THR A 156 33.12 -17.05 -34.05
C THR A 156 32.52 -16.62 -32.72
N LEU A 157 31.32 -16.06 -32.77
CA LEU A 157 30.52 -15.78 -31.58
C LEU A 157 30.09 -17.10 -30.90
N ASN A 158 30.51 -17.27 -29.65
CA ASN A 158 30.11 -18.36 -28.78
C ASN A 158 29.06 -17.88 -27.79
N LEU A 159 28.09 -18.75 -27.49
CA LEU A 159 27.12 -18.55 -26.43
C LEU A 159 27.15 -19.76 -25.51
N THR A 160 27.38 -19.54 -24.23
CA THR A 160 27.49 -20.60 -23.22
C THR A 160 26.45 -20.40 -22.14
N LYS A 161 25.91 -21.49 -21.63
CA LYS A 161 24.92 -21.51 -20.55
C LYS A 161 25.64 -21.76 -19.23
N GLY A 162 25.15 -21.16 -18.17
CA GLY A 162 25.60 -21.45 -16.82
C GLY A 162 24.68 -20.82 -15.81
N GLU A 163 25.21 -20.66 -14.61
CA GLU A 163 24.52 -20.03 -13.50
C GLU A 163 25.51 -19.27 -12.62
N ILE A 164 25.03 -18.24 -11.94
CA ILE A 164 25.83 -17.53 -10.94
C ILE A 164 25.99 -18.44 -9.73
N THR A 165 27.21 -18.66 -9.27
CA THR A 165 27.50 -19.53 -8.11
C THR A 165 28.26 -18.81 -7.01
N LEU A 166 28.86 -17.65 -7.30
CA LEU A 166 29.61 -16.86 -6.32
C LEU A 166 29.34 -15.37 -6.51
N ILE A 167 29.02 -14.67 -5.42
CA ILE A 167 29.00 -13.20 -5.37
C ILE A 167 29.65 -12.82 -4.03
N PRO A 168 30.97 -12.56 -3.99
CA PRO A 168 31.63 -12.16 -2.76
C PRO A 168 31.16 -10.77 -2.30
N ASP A 169 31.05 -10.60 -0.97
CA ASP A 169 30.67 -9.33 -0.32
C ASP A 169 31.55 -8.15 -0.78
N GLN A 170 32.81 -8.46 -1.11
CA GLN A 170 33.78 -7.50 -1.60
C GLN A 170 34.21 -7.85 -3.02
N SER A 171 34.27 -6.84 -3.89
CA SER A 171 34.82 -7.02 -5.23
C SER A 171 36.30 -7.40 -5.18
N LEU A 172 36.70 -8.24 -6.12
CA LEU A 172 38.09 -8.42 -6.48
C LEU A 172 38.63 -7.11 -7.07
N GLN A 173 39.95 -6.94 -7.00
CA GLN A 173 40.63 -5.83 -7.65
C GLN A 173 40.17 -5.70 -9.11
N GLN A 174 40.10 -4.46 -9.58
CA GLN A 174 39.63 -4.10 -10.91
C GLN A 174 38.13 -4.35 -11.16
N GLY A 175 37.33 -4.56 -10.11
CA GLY A 175 35.87 -4.50 -10.15
C GLY A 175 35.13 -5.82 -10.40
N TYR A 176 35.85 -6.95 -10.46
CA TYR A 176 35.25 -8.27 -10.64
C TYR A 176 34.47 -8.71 -9.40
N GLN A 177 33.25 -9.20 -9.57
CA GLN A 177 32.41 -9.59 -8.41
C GLN A 177 31.46 -10.76 -8.66
N ILE A 178 31.12 -11.06 -9.93
CA ILE A 178 30.13 -12.10 -10.22
C ILE A 178 30.85 -13.32 -10.75
N GLY A 179 30.78 -14.42 -10.00
CA GLY A 179 31.30 -15.73 -10.36
C GLY A 179 30.20 -16.63 -10.94
N TYR A 180 30.41 -17.15 -12.14
CA TYR A 180 29.43 -17.98 -12.85
C TYR A 180 30.07 -19.18 -13.59
N THR A 181 29.26 -20.21 -13.85
CA THR A 181 29.73 -21.53 -14.33
C THR A 181 29.90 -21.65 -15.85
N ASN A 182 29.62 -20.57 -16.60
CA ASN A 182 29.70 -20.60 -18.05
C ASN A 182 31.12 -20.91 -18.53
N ASP A 183 31.24 -21.70 -19.58
CA ASP A 183 32.50 -21.88 -20.30
C ASP A 183 32.88 -20.55 -20.97
N ILE A 184 34.01 -19.97 -20.57
CA ILE A 184 34.54 -18.71 -21.12
C ILE A 184 35.89 -19.00 -21.77
N TYR A 185 35.97 -18.68 -23.07
CA TYR A 185 37.17 -18.87 -23.89
C TYR A 185 37.96 -17.57 -24.02
N LYS A 186 39.24 -17.69 -24.36
CA LYS A 186 40.09 -16.55 -24.71
C LYS A 186 39.44 -15.76 -25.85
N GLY A 187 39.38 -14.44 -25.72
CA GLY A 187 38.72 -13.52 -26.67
C GLY A 187 37.31 -13.08 -26.25
N MET A 188 36.63 -13.84 -25.38
CA MET A 188 35.25 -13.53 -24.97
C MET A 188 35.14 -12.33 -24.01
N SER A 189 36.25 -11.85 -23.47
CA SER A 189 36.31 -10.70 -22.56
C SER A 189 35.66 -9.46 -23.18
N GLY A 190 34.82 -8.78 -22.41
CA GLY A 190 33.99 -7.64 -22.82
C GLY A 190 32.62 -8.00 -23.40
N GLY A 191 32.36 -9.28 -23.70
CA GLY A 191 31.04 -9.74 -24.15
C GLY A 191 30.00 -9.84 -23.02
N PRO A 192 28.69 -9.91 -23.33
CA PRO A 192 27.64 -9.80 -22.33
C PRO A 192 27.42 -11.10 -21.54
N VAL A 193 27.00 -10.94 -20.29
CA VAL A 193 26.40 -11.98 -19.44
C VAL A 193 24.96 -11.56 -19.15
N LEU A 194 24.00 -12.30 -19.69
CA LEU A 194 22.57 -12.01 -19.62
C LEU A 194 21.86 -12.91 -18.61
N ASN A 195 20.90 -12.37 -17.88
CA ASN A 195 20.00 -13.18 -17.06
C ASN A 195 18.89 -13.85 -17.89
N SER A 196 18.01 -14.58 -17.19
CA SER A 196 16.85 -15.24 -17.78
C SER A 196 15.82 -14.28 -18.40
N ARG A 197 15.94 -12.96 -18.18
CA ARG A 197 15.11 -11.91 -18.79
C ARG A 197 15.78 -11.24 -19.99
N GLY A 198 16.98 -11.68 -20.38
CA GLY A 198 17.75 -11.07 -21.48
C GLY A 198 18.41 -9.75 -21.11
N GLU A 199 18.44 -9.40 -19.81
CA GLU A 199 19.05 -8.17 -19.32
C GLU A 199 20.54 -8.38 -19.04
N LEU A 200 21.36 -7.38 -19.38
CA LEU A 200 22.80 -7.38 -19.15
C LEU A 200 23.12 -7.25 -17.67
N MET A 201 23.69 -8.30 -17.10
CA MET A 201 24.08 -8.37 -15.69
C MET A 201 25.53 -7.97 -15.45
N SER A 202 26.41 -8.42 -16.33
CA SER A 202 27.84 -8.15 -16.28
C SER A 202 28.46 -8.31 -17.66
N ILE A 203 29.72 -7.91 -17.79
CA ILE A 203 30.56 -8.30 -18.93
C ILE A 203 31.55 -9.37 -18.50
N ASN A 204 31.85 -10.29 -19.42
CA ASN A 204 32.88 -11.31 -19.23
C ASN A 204 34.25 -10.65 -19.04
N GLY A 205 35.10 -11.16 -18.15
CA GLY A 205 36.50 -10.70 -18.15
C GLY A 205 37.55 -11.71 -17.67
N MET A 206 37.26 -12.59 -16.71
CA MET A 206 38.21 -13.66 -16.33
C MET A 206 37.62 -15.05 -16.53
N MET A 207 38.43 -15.96 -17.05
CA MET A 207 38.06 -17.37 -17.21
C MET A 207 38.33 -18.20 -15.94
N PRO A 208 37.67 -19.36 -15.78
CA PRO A 208 38.03 -20.34 -14.76
C PRO A 208 39.49 -20.80 -14.90
N TYR A 209 40.11 -21.20 -13.80
CA TYR A 209 41.50 -21.69 -13.75
C TYR A 209 42.53 -20.79 -14.47
N PRO A 210 42.68 -19.52 -14.04
CA PRO A 210 43.66 -18.61 -14.64
C PRO A 210 45.07 -19.21 -14.61
N LEU A 211 45.73 -19.24 -15.78
CA LEU A 211 46.98 -19.95 -16.02
C LEU A 211 48.20 -19.35 -15.28
N TRP A 212 48.09 -18.10 -14.81
CA TRP A 212 49.19 -17.37 -14.15
C TRP A 212 48.67 -16.46 -13.03
N GLY A 213 49.40 -16.40 -11.91
CA GLY A 213 49.12 -15.53 -10.77
C GLY A 213 48.12 -16.08 -9.75
N ASN A 214 47.91 -15.33 -8.67
CA ASN A 214 46.80 -15.54 -7.73
C ASN A 214 45.91 -14.29 -7.80
N PRO A 215 44.98 -14.23 -8.78
CA PRO A 215 44.24 -13.01 -9.10
C PRO A 215 43.14 -12.70 -8.08
N TYR A 216 42.92 -13.58 -7.10
CA TYR A 216 41.93 -13.37 -6.05
C TYR A 216 42.49 -12.50 -4.93
N VAL A 217 42.54 -11.20 -5.19
CA VAL A 217 42.83 -10.15 -4.22
C VAL A 217 41.63 -9.22 -4.21
N PHE A 218 41.08 -8.94 -3.05
CA PHE A 218 39.98 -7.99 -2.91
C PHE A 218 40.47 -6.55 -3.06
N GLU A 219 39.56 -5.61 -3.30
CA GLU A 219 39.89 -4.18 -3.50
C GLU A 219 40.66 -3.56 -2.31
N ASP A 220 40.48 -4.06 -1.09
CA ASP A 220 41.22 -3.60 0.12
C ASP A 220 42.61 -4.25 0.25
N GLY A 221 43.00 -5.10 -0.71
CA GLY A 221 44.26 -5.83 -0.70
C GLY A 221 44.23 -7.14 0.10
N SER A 222 43.11 -7.48 0.75
CA SER A 222 42.95 -8.74 1.47
C SER A 222 42.78 -9.93 0.50
N ARG A 223 42.95 -11.15 1.01
CA ARG A 223 42.86 -12.39 0.20
C ARG A 223 41.82 -13.34 0.78
N PRO A 224 41.05 -14.03 -0.08
CA PRO A 224 40.07 -15.03 0.35
C PRO A 224 40.77 -16.23 1.01
N LYS A 225 40.10 -16.84 1.99
CA LYS A 225 40.58 -18.07 2.63
C LYS A 225 40.62 -19.23 1.62
N LEU A 226 41.51 -20.19 1.83
CA LEU A 226 41.74 -21.33 0.93
C LEU A 226 40.45 -22.01 0.40
N PRO A 227 39.43 -22.34 1.23
CA PRO A 227 38.21 -22.97 0.72
C PRO A 227 37.45 -22.11 -0.30
N LEU A 228 37.30 -20.80 -0.02
CA LEU A 228 36.69 -19.87 -0.96
C LEU A 228 37.57 -19.72 -2.21
N GLN A 229 38.89 -19.65 -2.05
CA GLN A 229 39.82 -19.60 -3.18
C GLN A 229 39.75 -20.84 -4.10
N HIS A 230 39.42 -22.02 -3.55
CA HIS A 230 39.12 -23.20 -4.37
C HIS A 230 37.87 -22.97 -5.21
N GLN A 231 36.76 -22.54 -4.59
CA GLN A 231 35.51 -22.25 -5.31
C GLN A 231 35.70 -21.15 -6.37
N MET A 232 36.44 -20.08 -6.04
CA MET A 232 36.69 -18.95 -6.96
C MET A 232 37.48 -19.36 -8.21
N ARG A 233 38.27 -20.44 -8.16
CA ARG A 233 39.03 -20.95 -9.31
C ARG A 233 38.17 -21.73 -10.30
N GLU A 234 37.03 -22.24 -9.86
CA GLU A 234 36.17 -23.11 -10.66
C GLU A 234 35.15 -22.33 -11.51
N VAL A 235 35.09 -21.01 -11.35
CA VAL A 235 34.10 -20.14 -12.01
C VAL A 235 34.77 -19.08 -12.87
N ALA A 236 34.04 -18.60 -13.88
CA ALA A 236 34.37 -17.40 -14.63
C ALA A 236 33.97 -16.16 -13.81
N TRP A 237 34.63 -15.03 -14.05
CA TRP A 237 34.34 -13.77 -13.37
C TRP A 237 33.93 -12.67 -14.34
N GLY A 238 32.89 -11.95 -13.94
CA GLY A 238 32.36 -10.79 -14.64
C GLY A 238 32.36 -9.54 -13.78
N ILE A 239 32.39 -8.39 -14.48
CA ILE A 239 32.30 -7.06 -13.88
C ILE A 239 30.83 -6.61 -13.93
N PRO A 240 30.18 -6.37 -12.78
CA PRO A 240 28.77 -6.03 -12.72
C PRO A 240 28.43 -4.75 -13.48
N ILE A 241 27.26 -4.70 -14.13
CA ILE A 241 26.86 -3.54 -14.93
C ILE A 241 26.62 -2.26 -14.09
N HIS A 242 26.24 -2.38 -12.82
CA HIS A 242 26.04 -1.22 -11.94
C HIS A 242 27.32 -0.39 -11.75
N ARG A 243 28.50 -1.02 -11.84
CA ARG A 243 29.78 -0.33 -11.74
C ARG A 243 29.99 0.66 -12.90
N ILE A 244 29.44 0.34 -14.06
CA ILE A 244 29.39 1.23 -15.23
C ILE A 244 28.30 2.29 -15.04
N ALA A 245 27.15 1.90 -14.49
CA ALA A 245 26.05 2.83 -14.21
C ALA A 245 26.44 3.97 -13.27
N GLU A 246 27.31 3.71 -12.28
CA GLU A 246 27.85 4.75 -11.40
C GLU A 246 28.70 5.79 -12.14
N ALA A 247 29.44 5.38 -13.17
CA ALA A 247 30.33 6.27 -13.91
C ALA A 247 29.63 7.07 -15.02
N VAL A 248 28.51 6.56 -15.55
CA VAL A 248 27.74 7.17 -16.64
C VAL A 248 26.22 7.10 -16.37
N PRO A 249 25.72 7.73 -15.28
CA PRO A 249 24.35 7.59 -14.83
C PRO A 249 23.32 8.12 -15.85
N GLU A 250 23.70 9.04 -16.72
CA GLU A 250 22.84 9.59 -17.77
C GLU A 250 22.55 8.59 -18.91
N TRP A 251 23.42 7.59 -19.10
CA TRP A 251 23.29 6.60 -20.18
C TRP A 251 22.60 5.33 -19.72
N VAL A 252 22.71 5.07 -18.43
CA VAL A 252 21.96 4.01 -17.78
C VAL A 252 20.63 4.61 -17.40
N ASN A 253 19.67 4.48 -18.30
CA ASN A 253 18.28 4.65 -17.98
C ASN A 253 17.87 3.46 -17.07
N LEU A 254 18.41 3.41 -15.85
CA LEU A 254 17.88 2.55 -14.80
C LEU A 254 16.45 3.02 -14.65
N ASN A 255 15.52 2.19 -15.13
CA ASN A 255 14.10 2.38 -14.91
C ASN A 255 13.95 2.84 -13.45
N LEU A 256 13.25 3.94 -13.23
CA LEU A 256 12.93 4.47 -11.91
C LEU A 256 12.56 3.34 -10.93
N VAL A 257 11.77 2.38 -11.40
CA VAL A 257 11.38 1.19 -10.64
C VAL A 257 12.58 0.34 -10.21
N HIS A 258 13.57 0.12 -11.07
CA HIS A 258 14.80 -0.62 -10.73
C HIS A 258 15.66 0.11 -9.69
N GLN A 259 15.71 1.45 -9.73
CA GLN A 259 16.45 2.23 -8.72
C GLN A 259 15.82 2.08 -7.34
N VAL A 260 14.50 2.26 -7.28
CA VAL A 260 13.72 2.08 -6.04
C VAL A 260 13.81 0.63 -5.54
N ASP A 261 13.76 -0.36 -6.44
CA ASP A 261 13.89 -1.77 -6.08
C ASP A 261 15.26 -2.12 -5.48
N ALA A 262 16.33 -1.57 -6.05
CA ALA A 262 17.68 -1.77 -5.54
C ALA A 262 17.87 -1.17 -4.14
N ILE A 263 17.23 -0.03 -3.86
CA ILE A 263 17.20 0.56 -2.51
C ILE A 263 16.41 -0.36 -1.58
N ALA A 264 15.18 -0.73 -1.96
CA ALA A 264 14.30 -1.59 -1.17
C ALA A 264 15.00 -2.90 -0.79
N GLN A 265 15.67 -3.57 -1.75
CA GLN A 265 16.36 -4.82 -1.49
C GLN A 265 17.45 -4.71 -0.42
N LYS A 266 18.19 -3.61 -0.38
CA LYS A 266 19.29 -3.40 0.57
C LYS A 266 18.85 -2.99 1.97
N THR A 267 17.57 -2.62 2.13
CA THR A 267 17.03 -2.10 3.40
C THR A 267 15.87 -2.91 3.96
N THR A 268 15.28 -3.84 3.18
CA THR A 268 14.20 -4.74 3.64
C THR A 268 14.77 -5.93 4.39
N VAL A 269 14.20 -6.27 5.54
CA VAL A 269 14.47 -7.52 6.26
C VAL A 269 13.25 -8.44 6.22
N LEU A 270 13.46 -9.75 6.29
CA LEU A 270 12.41 -10.73 6.54
C LEU A 270 12.38 -11.01 8.04
N ILE A 271 11.18 -10.98 8.65
CA ILE A 271 10.97 -11.35 10.05
C ILE A 271 10.09 -12.59 10.06
N ALA A 272 10.58 -13.70 10.61
CA ALA A 272 9.87 -14.96 10.51
C ALA A 272 9.94 -15.78 11.80
N ASN A 273 8.90 -16.55 12.07
CA ASN A 273 8.88 -17.59 13.09
C ASN A 273 8.29 -18.89 12.52
N SER A 274 8.05 -19.86 13.40
CA SER A 274 7.51 -21.18 13.03
C SER A 274 6.05 -21.19 12.51
N LYS A 275 5.39 -20.04 12.37
CA LYS A 275 3.97 -19.95 11.99
C LYS A 275 3.64 -18.80 11.04
N SER A 276 4.50 -17.80 10.96
CA SER A 276 4.23 -16.54 10.30
C SER A 276 5.51 -15.90 9.80
N ILE A 277 5.38 -15.16 8.70
CA ILE A 277 6.41 -14.27 8.19
C ILE A 277 5.85 -12.84 8.14
N GLY A 278 6.76 -11.90 8.15
CA GLY A 278 6.55 -10.48 8.02
C GLY A 278 7.79 -9.82 7.42
N SER A 279 7.72 -8.52 7.24
CA SER A 279 8.79 -7.70 6.68
C SER A 279 9.24 -6.67 7.71
N GLY A 280 10.41 -6.08 7.50
CA GLY A 280 10.89 -4.95 8.28
C GLY A 280 11.84 -4.08 7.48
N ILE A 281 12.27 -2.97 8.08
CA ILE A 281 13.07 -1.93 7.44
C ILE A 281 14.26 -1.59 8.33
N ILE A 282 15.49 -1.66 7.83
CA ILE A 282 16.66 -1.17 8.60
C ILE A 282 16.63 0.36 8.58
N ILE A 283 16.25 0.98 9.70
CA ILE A 283 16.00 2.42 9.79
C ILE A 283 17.11 3.21 10.50
N GLY A 284 17.99 2.52 11.22
CA GLY A 284 19.07 3.18 11.95
C GLY A 284 20.13 2.22 12.45
N GLN A 285 21.26 2.79 12.84
CA GLN A 285 22.41 2.06 13.37
C GLN A 285 23.11 2.87 14.46
N ASN A 286 23.54 2.18 15.52
CA ASN A 286 24.44 2.69 16.54
C ASN A 286 25.56 1.68 16.78
N ASN A 287 26.78 2.00 16.35
CA ASN A 287 27.92 1.07 16.36
C ASN A 287 27.60 -0.25 15.62
N SER A 288 27.64 -1.40 16.30
CA SER A 288 27.29 -2.71 15.73
C SER A 288 25.82 -3.09 15.90
N THR A 289 25.02 -2.22 16.50
CA THR A 289 23.58 -2.46 16.74
C THR A 289 22.76 -1.79 15.65
N TYR A 290 21.88 -2.55 15.02
CA TYR A 290 20.94 -2.09 14.00
C TYR A 290 19.51 -2.13 14.53
N TYR A 291 18.70 -1.20 14.03
CA TYR A 291 17.29 -1.06 14.41
C TYR A 291 16.43 -1.29 13.17
N ALA A 292 15.62 -2.34 13.22
CA ALA A 292 14.64 -2.65 12.20
C ALA A 292 13.23 -2.22 12.63
N LEU A 293 12.55 -1.40 11.83
CA LEU A 293 11.15 -1.03 12.02
C LEU A 293 10.25 -2.07 11.34
N THR A 294 9.20 -2.52 12.02
CA THR A 294 8.20 -3.44 11.47
C THR A 294 6.81 -3.13 12.01
N ALA A 295 5.79 -3.82 11.50
CA ALA A 295 4.47 -3.75 12.08
C ALA A 295 4.43 -4.55 13.40
N GLU A 296 3.80 -4.02 14.46
CA GLU A 296 3.78 -4.69 15.77
C GLU A 296 3.16 -6.09 15.69
N HIS A 297 2.06 -6.24 14.94
CA HIS A 297 1.39 -7.54 14.80
C HIS A 297 2.25 -8.62 14.13
N VAL A 298 3.33 -8.25 13.42
CA VAL A 298 4.32 -9.20 12.88
C VAL A 298 5.11 -9.85 14.01
N ILE A 299 5.38 -9.12 15.09
CA ILE A 299 6.32 -9.49 16.14
C ILE A 299 5.69 -9.60 17.55
N ARG A 300 4.36 -9.47 17.66
CA ARG A 300 3.60 -9.49 18.94
C ARG A 300 3.65 -10.79 19.76
N ASN A 301 4.04 -11.91 19.15
CA ASN A 301 4.13 -13.20 19.84
C ASN A 301 5.59 -13.51 20.17
N PRO A 302 6.02 -13.74 21.42
CA PRO A 302 7.44 -13.69 21.75
C PRO A 302 8.23 -15.01 21.53
N THR A 303 7.85 -15.87 20.59
CA THR A 303 8.53 -17.18 20.43
C THR A 303 9.11 -17.41 19.03
N ASP A 304 10.40 -17.74 19.01
CA ASP A 304 11.17 -18.28 17.87
C ASP A 304 11.30 -17.38 16.63
N TYR A 305 11.34 -16.06 16.84
CA TYR A 305 11.54 -15.12 15.74
C TYR A 305 12.99 -15.02 15.29
N HIS A 306 13.18 -14.90 13.98
CA HIS A 306 14.44 -14.64 13.33
C HIS A 306 14.27 -13.46 12.37
N LEU A 307 15.25 -12.57 12.36
CA LEU A 307 15.45 -11.56 11.35
C LEU A 307 16.41 -12.11 10.30
N VAL A 308 16.03 -12.06 9.04
CA VAL A 308 16.91 -12.36 7.91
C VAL A 308 17.25 -11.03 7.22
N ALA A 309 18.52 -10.66 7.28
CA ALA A 309 19.05 -9.44 6.70
C ALA A 309 19.14 -9.54 5.16
N PRO A 310 19.36 -8.43 4.43
CA PRO A 310 19.40 -8.41 2.96
C PRO A 310 20.39 -9.40 2.31
N ASP A 311 21.47 -9.76 3.00
CA ASP A 311 22.47 -10.73 2.57
C ASP A 311 22.09 -12.19 2.86
N GLY A 312 20.90 -12.42 3.42
CA GLY A 312 20.42 -13.74 3.85
C GLY A 312 20.91 -14.16 5.24
N GLN A 313 21.68 -13.33 5.95
CA GLN A 313 22.15 -13.66 7.28
C GLN A 313 21.00 -13.64 8.30
N CYS A 314 20.89 -14.74 9.06
CA CYS A 314 19.86 -14.91 10.08
C CYS A 314 20.36 -14.43 11.46
N TYR A 315 19.51 -13.71 12.18
CA TYR A 315 19.70 -13.21 13.54
C TYR A 315 18.51 -13.62 14.42
N PRO A 316 18.71 -14.37 15.53
CA PRO A 316 17.61 -14.68 16.45
C PRO A 316 17.15 -13.41 17.17
N ILE A 317 15.83 -13.24 17.34
CA ILE A 317 15.23 -12.10 18.04
C ILE A 317 14.75 -12.56 19.42
N ASN A 318 15.28 -11.92 20.46
CA ASN A 318 14.82 -12.11 21.83
C ASN A 318 13.71 -11.09 22.18
N PRO A 319 12.80 -11.41 23.12
CA PRO A 319 11.76 -10.49 23.56
C PRO A 319 12.25 -9.13 24.06
N GLU A 320 13.44 -9.08 24.67
CA GLU A 320 14.07 -7.85 25.18
C GLU A 320 14.55 -6.90 24.06
N GLN A 321 14.70 -7.42 22.84
CA GLN A 321 15.11 -6.66 21.67
C GLN A 321 13.93 -6.05 20.90
N ILE A 322 12.70 -6.26 21.38
CA ILE A 322 11.48 -5.77 20.76
C ILE A 322 10.95 -4.58 21.56
N ARG A 323 10.77 -3.44 20.89
CA ARG A 323 10.23 -2.22 21.50
C ARG A 323 8.96 -1.79 20.76
N PRO A 324 7.76 -2.20 21.22
CA PRO A 324 6.49 -1.75 20.64
C PRO A 324 6.28 -0.25 20.85
N LEU A 325 5.72 0.44 19.85
CA LEU A 325 5.37 1.85 19.94
C LEU A 325 3.93 1.98 20.46
N LYS A 326 3.75 2.74 21.53
CA LYS A 326 2.44 2.85 22.20
C LYS A 326 1.42 3.54 21.29
N GLY A 327 0.31 2.86 21.03
CA GLY A 327 -0.85 3.42 20.31
C GLY A 327 -0.78 3.30 18.78
N VAL A 328 0.26 2.65 18.23
CA VAL A 328 0.44 2.45 16.79
C VAL A 328 0.94 1.03 16.49
N ASP A 329 0.69 0.48 15.30
CA ASP A 329 1.08 -0.88 14.88
C ASP A 329 2.55 -0.93 14.49
N LEU A 330 3.43 -0.33 15.27
CA LEU A 330 4.86 -0.31 14.98
C LEU A 330 5.64 -0.92 16.13
N ALA A 331 6.71 -1.62 15.78
CA ALA A 331 7.69 -2.09 16.73
C ALA A 331 9.09 -1.95 16.15
N ILE A 332 10.05 -1.65 17.02
CA ILE A 332 11.47 -1.77 16.72
C ILE A 332 11.97 -3.15 17.12
N VAL A 333 12.78 -3.74 16.24
CA VAL A 333 13.55 -4.96 16.48
C VAL A 333 15.02 -4.61 16.43
N GLU A 334 15.73 -4.85 17.53
CA GLU A 334 17.16 -4.62 17.66
C GLU A 334 17.94 -5.90 17.29
N PHE A 335 19.02 -5.76 16.51
CA PHE A 335 19.93 -6.87 16.23
C PHE A 335 21.38 -6.40 16.10
N GLU A 336 22.32 -7.23 16.52
CA GLU A 336 23.75 -6.93 16.45
C GLU A 336 24.39 -7.57 15.22
N SER A 337 25.15 -6.79 14.46
CA SER A 337 25.93 -7.28 13.33
C SER A 337 27.26 -6.54 13.20
N HIS A 338 28.31 -7.29 12.86
CA HIS A 338 29.59 -6.73 12.44
C HIS A 338 29.66 -6.52 10.92
N ARG A 339 28.65 -6.97 10.17
CA ARG A 339 28.51 -6.71 8.73
C ARG A 339 27.85 -5.33 8.53
N PRO A 340 28.30 -4.53 7.56
CA PRO A 340 27.65 -3.27 7.23
C PRO A 340 26.32 -3.53 6.52
N TYR A 341 25.23 -2.93 7.00
CA TYR A 341 23.94 -2.92 6.32
C TYR A 341 23.53 -1.49 5.97
N GLN A 342 22.85 -1.34 4.84
CA GLN A 342 22.36 -0.04 4.42
C GLN A 342 21.18 0.37 5.30
N VAL A 343 21.30 1.56 5.91
CA VAL A 343 20.20 2.24 6.59
C VAL A 343 19.33 2.96 5.56
N ALA A 344 18.02 2.78 5.64
CA ALA A 344 17.06 3.45 4.78
C ALA A 344 17.06 4.96 5.02
N THR A 345 16.93 5.75 3.93
CA THR A 345 16.61 7.18 4.05
C THR A 345 15.11 7.32 4.34
N LEU A 346 14.74 8.07 5.38
CA LEU A 346 13.36 8.35 5.77
C LEU A 346 12.93 9.73 5.26
N GLY A 347 11.80 9.78 4.55
CA GLY A 347 11.23 11.03 4.05
C GLY A 347 10.54 11.80 5.17
N ASN A 348 11.19 12.87 5.66
CA ASN A 348 10.69 13.74 6.72
C ASN A 348 10.10 15.02 6.14
N TYR A 349 8.98 14.87 5.43
CA TYR A 349 8.22 15.95 4.81
C TYR A 349 6.74 15.57 4.77
N ASP A 350 5.88 16.59 4.73
CA ASP A 350 4.44 16.40 4.67
C ASP A 350 4.01 15.76 3.34
N TRP A 351 3.75 14.46 3.40
CA TRP A 351 3.31 13.67 2.26
C TRP A 351 1.88 14.00 1.82
N ARG A 352 1.06 14.64 2.67
CA ARG A 352 -0.35 14.94 2.38
C ARG A 352 -0.50 16.14 1.44
N SER A 353 0.42 17.10 1.52
CA SER A 353 0.43 18.31 0.68
C SER A 353 1.34 18.20 -0.56
N SER A 354 2.05 17.07 -0.73
CA SER A 354 3.03 16.90 -1.79
C SER A 354 2.39 16.53 -3.14
N GLU A 355 2.16 17.52 -4.00
CA GLU A 355 1.62 17.33 -5.36
C GLU A 355 2.48 16.40 -6.25
N SER A 356 3.75 16.16 -5.88
CA SER A 356 4.66 15.25 -6.58
C SER A 356 4.53 13.78 -6.19
N LEU A 357 3.87 13.45 -5.06
CA LEU A 357 3.72 12.09 -4.53
C LEU A 357 2.51 11.37 -5.15
N ASN A 358 2.54 11.19 -6.48
CA ASN A 358 1.46 10.48 -7.19
C ASN A 358 1.67 8.96 -7.25
N TYR A 359 2.94 8.51 -7.18
CA TYR A 359 3.32 7.11 -7.25
C TYR A 359 4.11 6.70 -6.02
N VAL A 360 3.80 5.52 -5.52
CA VAL A 360 4.50 4.91 -4.39
C VAL A 360 4.82 3.46 -4.72
N PHE A 361 5.86 2.94 -4.09
CA PHE A 361 6.28 1.55 -4.22
C PHE A 361 6.14 0.84 -2.89
N VAL A 362 5.71 -0.41 -2.91
CA VAL A 362 5.57 -1.22 -1.70
C VAL A 362 6.41 -2.47 -1.83
N SER A 363 7.31 -2.68 -0.86
CA SER A 363 8.24 -3.81 -0.85
C SER A 363 8.10 -4.64 0.41
N GLY A 364 8.10 -5.96 0.27
CA GLY A 364 8.01 -6.89 1.41
C GLY A 364 8.08 -8.36 0.99
N TRP A 365 7.96 -9.26 1.95
CA TRP A 365 8.09 -10.71 1.78
C TRP A 365 6.72 -11.41 1.79
N PRO A 366 6.12 -11.71 0.62
CA PRO A 366 4.90 -12.50 0.55
C PRO A 366 5.08 -13.94 1.06
N VAL A 367 4.02 -14.50 1.62
CA VAL A 367 3.93 -15.94 1.93
C VAL A 367 3.86 -16.71 0.61
N SER A 368 4.91 -17.44 0.25
CA SER A 368 4.96 -18.29 -0.94
C SER A 368 4.16 -19.58 -0.70
N SER A 369 2.85 -19.52 -0.98
CA SER A 369 1.83 -20.58 -0.80
C SER A 369 1.79 -21.22 0.61
N LEU A 370 0.59 -21.29 1.19
CA LEU A 370 0.39 -21.94 2.48
C LEU A 370 0.56 -23.48 2.43
N LYS A 371 0.93 -24.05 1.27
CA LYS A 371 1.42 -25.42 1.13
C LYS A 371 2.95 -25.39 1.09
N ARG A 372 3.56 -26.23 1.94
CA ARG A 372 5.00 -26.56 2.01
C ARG A 372 5.68 -26.48 0.63
N THR A 373 6.22 -25.32 0.29
CA THR A 373 7.22 -25.20 -0.78
C THR A 373 8.59 -25.22 -0.14
N SER A 374 9.53 -25.92 -0.77
CA SER A 374 10.93 -26.02 -0.36
C SER A 374 11.75 -24.77 -0.68
N HIS A 375 11.10 -23.64 -1.02
CA HIS A 375 11.74 -22.43 -1.51
C HIS A 375 11.47 -21.28 -0.53
N PRO A 376 12.48 -20.45 -0.20
CA PRO A 376 12.29 -19.28 0.65
C PRO A 376 11.36 -18.26 -0.04
N PRO A 377 10.63 -17.45 0.75
CA PRO A 377 9.76 -16.41 0.19
C PRO A 377 10.58 -15.43 -0.63
N THR A 378 10.07 -15.01 -1.77
CA THR A 378 10.71 -14.03 -2.66
C THR A 378 10.19 -12.64 -2.33
N ARG A 379 11.09 -11.67 -2.09
CA ARG A 379 10.71 -10.26 -1.89
C ARG A 379 9.97 -9.75 -3.13
N LEU A 380 8.82 -9.14 -2.92
CA LEU A 380 8.02 -8.47 -3.93
C LEU A 380 8.22 -6.96 -3.81
N LEU A 381 8.40 -6.28 -4.93
CA LEU A 381 8.16 -4.85 -5.08
C LEU A 381 6.95 -4.66 -5.99
N SER A 382 6.00 -3.86 -5.57
CA SER A 382 4.88 -3.44 -6.42
C SER A 382 4.84 -1.93 -6.54
N THR A 383 4.43 -1.45 -7.71
CA THR A 383 4.22 -0.03 -7.97
C THR A 383 2.73 0.26 -7.90
N GLY A 384 2.37 1.44 -7.41
CA GLY A 384 0.99 1.87 -7.29
C GLY A 384 0.93 3.37 -7.05
N ARG A 385 -0.25 3.84 -6.65
CA ARG A 385 -0.55 5.25 -6.47
C ARG A 385 -0.99 5.51 -5.05
N LEU A 386 -0.53 6.63 -4.51
CA LEU A 386 -1.06 7.20 -3.29
C LEU A 386 -2.39 7.89 -3.64
N LEU A 387 -3.44 7.65 -2.86
CA LEU A 387 -4.74 8.27 -3.12
C LEU A 387 -4.75 9.72 -2.66
N SER A 388 -5.51 10.60 -3.30
CA SER A 388 -5.67 11.99 -2.83
C SER A 388 -6.39 12.03 -1.48
N GLN A 389 -6.24 13.09 -0.70
CA GLN A 389 -6.84 13.22 0.64
C GLN A 389 -8.36 12.98 0.62
N ASP A 390 -9.07 13.53 -0.37
CA ASP A 390 -10.51 13.28 -0.60
C ASP A 390 -10.84 11.81 -0.90
N ALA A 391 -9.95 11.11 -1.61
CA ALA A 391 -10.11 9.70 -1.95
C ALA A 391 -9.70 8.77 -0.79
N GLN A 392 -8.71 9.15 0.03
CA GLN A 392 -8.27 8.41 1.22
C GLN A 392 -9.39 8.30 2.27
N ILE A 393 -10.13 9.38 2.50
CA ILE A 393 -11.30 9.37 3.41
C ILE A 393 -12.39 8.41 2.88
N GLN A 394 -12.49 8.21 1.57
CA GLN A 394 -13.44 7.27 0.96
C GLN A 394 -12.91 5.82 0.92
N SER A 395 -11.58 5.61 0.80
CA SER A 395 -10.95 4.33 0.48
C SER A 395 -10.23 3.63 1.64
N ALA A 396 -9.84 4.35 2.71
CA ALA A 396 -9.27 3.81 3.96
C ALA A 396 -10.16 2.74 4.63
N LEU A 397 -11.38 2.62 4.12
CA LEU A 397 -12.50 1.99 4.77
C LEU A 397 -12.87 0.61 4.20
N GLU A 398 -12.11 0.14 3.21
CA GLU A 398 -12.22 -1.20 2.62
C GLU A 398 -11.31 -2.24 3.31
N VAL A 399 -10.36 -1.81 4.15
CA VAL A 399 -9.21 -2.63 4.61
C VAL A 399 -9.41 -3.29 5.99
N THR A 400 -10.54 -3.06 6.67
CA THR A 400 -10.76 -3.48 8.08
C THR A 400 -11.19 -4.94 8.30
N GLN A 401 -11.23 -5.79 7.27
CA GLN A 401 -12.05 -7.01 7.29
C GLN A 401 -11.43 -8.32 7.80
N ARG A 402 -10.30 -8.33 8.52
CA ARG A 402 -9.68 -9.61 8.94
C ARG A 402 -9.12 -9.63 10.36
N GLN A 403 -10.01 -9.68 11.35
CA GLN A 403 -9.92 -10.61 12.49
C GLN A 403 -11.09 -10.41 13.48
N PRO A 404 -11.72 -11.48 13.98
CA PRO A 404 -12.55 -11.39 15.19
C PRO A 404 -11.60 -11.10 16.37
N GLY A 405 -11.80 -9.98 17.06
CA GLY A 405 -11.08 -9.65 18.30
C GLY A 405 -9.93 -8.65 18.17
N ILE A 406 -9.86 -7.86 17.09
CA ILE A 406 -9.05 -6.63 17.05
C ILE A 406 -9.98 -5.44 16.77
N GLU A 407 -9.95 -4.55 17.74
CA GLU A 407 -10.84 -3.43 18.04
C GLU A 407 -10.43 -2.16 17.23
N THR A 408 -11.38 -1.29 16.86
CA THR A 408 -11.42 -0.45 15.63
C THR A 408 -11.61 1.05 15.91
N LEU A 409 -10.78 1.98 15.40
CA LEU A 409 -10.84 3.41 15.75
C LEU A 409 -9.99 4.33 14.85
N SER A 410 -10.53 5.08 13.89
CA SER A 410 -9.66 5.60 12.81
C SER A 410 -9.00 4.39 12.14
N LEU A 411 -8.04 4.60 11.29
CA LEU A 411 -7.09 3.56 10.96
C LEU A 411 -6.16 3.25 12.19
N THR A 412 -6.73 3.05 13.39
CA THR A 412 -6.29 3.26 14.79
C THR A 412 -4.84 3.19 15.16
N TYR A 413 -4.14 2.33 14.49
CA TYR A 413 -2.85 1.89 14.94
C TYR A 413 -1.81 2.59 14.05
N GLY A 414 -2.01 3.90 13.86
CA GLY A 414 -1.17 4.79 13.04
C GLY A 414 -1.37 4.67 11.52
N TYR A 415 -2.30 3.84 11.03
CA TYR A 415 -2.48 3.70 9.60
C TYR A 415 -3.13 4.99 9.06
N GLU A 416 -2.60 5.58 8.00
CA GLU A 416 -3.15 6.84 7.46
C GLU A 416 -2.96 6.91 5.94
N MET A 417 -1.90 6.28 5.44
CA MET A 417 -1.62 6.23 4.01
C MET A 417 -2.50 5.18 3.34
N VAL A 418 -3.23 5.55 2.29
CA VAL A 418 -3.98 4.61 1.44
C VAL A 418 -3.42 4.62 0.03
N TYR A 419 -3.10 3.45 -0.50
CA TYR A 419 -2.46 3.31 -1.80
C TYR A 419 -2.94 2.08 -2.57
N SER A 420 -2.73 2.10 -3.88
CA SER A 420 -3.23 1.08 -4.79
C SER A 420 -2.29 -0.09 -5.03
N ASN A 421 -1.10 -0.13 -4.42
CA ASN A 421 -0.08 -1.17 -4.65
C ASN A 421 -0.56 -2.60 -4.41
N LEU A 422 -0.05 -3.55 -5.20
CA LEU A 422 -0.29 -4.99 -4.98
C LEU A 422 0.50 -5.48 -3.77
N THR A 423 -0.21 -6.03 -2.81
CA THR A 423 0.40 -6.58 -1.60
C THR A 423 -0.20 -7.94 -1.33
N ALA A 424 0.60 -8.85 -0.77
CA ALA A 424 0.18 -10.19 -0.42
C ALA A 424 0.37 -10.44 1.09
N PRO A 425 -0.32 -11.44 1.66
CA PRO A 425 -0.07 -11.85 3.04
C PRO A 425 1.43 -12.07 3.29
N GLY A 426 1.95 -11.59 4.42
CA GLY A 426 3.38 -11.67 4.79
C GLY A 426 4.18 -10.39 4.51
N MET A 427 3.70 -9.49 3.65
CA MET A 427 4.43 -8.26 3.35
C MET A 427 4.36 -7.20 4.46
N SER A 428 3.53 -7.40 5.49
CA SER A 428 3.29 -6.46 6.58
C SER A 428 4.59 -6.13 7.34
N GLY A 429 4.80 -4.86 7.69
CA GLY A 429 6.06 -4.28 8.13
C GLY A 429 7.02 -3.87 6.99
N GLY A 430 6.60 -4.04 5.73
CA GLY A 430 7.38 -3.69 4.54
C GLY A 430 7.43 -2.19 4.25
N LEU A 431 8.28 -1.80 3.29
CA LEU A 431 8.53 -0.40 2.94
C LEU A 431 7.41 0.16 2.08
N ILE A 432 7.04 1.42 2.34
CA ILE A 432 6.34 2.28 1.37
C ILE A 432 7.34 3.36 0.97
N LEU A 433 7.67 3.40 -0.32
CA LEU A 433 8.73 4.21 -0.89
C LEU A 433 8.17 5.26 -1.85
N ASP A 434 8.78 6.44 -1.86
CA ASP A 434 8.57 7.44 -2.90
C ASP A 434 9.37 7.11 -4.18
N THR A 435 9.37 8.03 -5.14
CA THR A 435 10.08 7.88 -6.43
C THR A 435 11.59 8.04 -6.32
N GLN A 436 12.13 8.50 -5.19
CA GLN A 436 13.57 8.54 -4.93
C GLN A 436 14.05 7.36 -4.07
N GLY A 437 13.12 6.52 -3.60
CA GLY A 437 13.42 5.40 -2.70
C GLY A 437 13.53 5.82 -1.23
N HIS A 438 12.99 6.98 -0.86
CA HIS A 438 12.82 7.35 0.54
C HIS A 438 11.64 6.58 1.14
N VAL A 439 11.83 6.08 2.37
CA VAL A 439 10.75 5.44 3.13
C VAL A 439 9.83 6.53 3.65
N ILE A 440 8.59 6.53 3.15
CA ILE A 440 7.53 7.46 3.55
C ILE A 440 6.47 6.78 4.42
N GLY A 441 6.52 5.45 4.55
CA GLY A 441 5.66 4.71 5.47
C GLY A 441 6.00 3.22 5.58
N VAL A 442 5.25 2.55 6.45
CA VAL A 442 5.33 1.10 6.70
C VAL A 442 4.02 0.46 6.25
N HIS A 443 4.09 -0.46 5.30
CA HIS A 443 2.93 -1.25 4.89
C HIS A 443 2.49 -2.14 6.04
N GLY A 444 1.19 -2.22 6.33
CA GLY A 444 0.73 -3.23 7.29
C GLY A 444 -0.49 -4.02 6.86
N ARG A 445 -1.45 -3.42 6.12
CA ARG A 445 -2.66 -4.15 5.71
C ARG A 445 -3.01 -3.92 4.26
N GLY A 446 -3.63 -4.90 3.63
CA GLY A 446 -4.20 -4.80 2.29
C GLY A 446 -5.62 -5.35 2.27
N SER A 447 -6.51 -4.72 1.50
CA SER A 447 -7.86 -5.24 1.28
C SER A 447 -7.80 -6.46 0.38
N GLY A 448 -8.32 -7.58 0.88
CA GLY A 448 -8.39 -8.80 0.09
C GLY A 448 -8.99 -10.00 0.80
N GLU A 449 -9.50 -10.91 -0.02
CA GLU A 449 -9.94 -12.23 0.38
C GLU A 449 -8.89 -13.29 0.04
N ILE A 450 -9.12 -14.51 0.51
CA ILE A 450 -8.30 -15.68 0.24
C ILE A 450 -9.33 -16.74 -0.13
N LYS A 451 -9.20 -17.29 -1.34
CA LYS A 451 -10.05 -18.36 -1.84
C LYS A 451 -9.21 -19.59 -2.08
N GLU A 452 -9.79 -20.75 -1.82
CA GLU A 452 -9.26 -22.01 -2.28
C GLU A 452 -9.81 -22.24 -3.69
N ASP A 453 -8.94 -22.54 -4.66
CA ASP A 453 -9.35 -22.91 -6.01
C ASP A 453 -9.75 -24.40 -6.10
N GLU A 454 -10.10 -24.86 -7.30
CA GLU A 454 -10.62 -26.22 -7.53
C GLU A 454 -9.56 -27.30 -7.25
N GLU A 455 -8.28 -26.93 -7.31
CA GLU A 455 -7.11 -27.76 -7.01
C GLU A 455 -6.71 -27.72 -5.52
N GLY A 456 -7.43 -26.95 -4.71
CA GLY A 456 -7.14 -26.79 -3.29
C GLY A 456 -5.96 -25.83 -3.02
N GLU A 457 -5.58 -24.99 -3.98
CA GLU A 457 -4.58 -23.95 -3.81
C GLU A 457 -5.22 -22.67 -3.25
N ILE A 458 -4.53 -22.09 -2.28
CA ILE A 458 -4.99 -20.90 -1.58
C ILE A 458 -4.51 -19.66 -2.35
N ARG A 459 -5.44 -18.95 -2.98
CA ARG A 459 -5.19 -17.79 -3.85
C ARG A 459 -5.73 -16.49 -3.24
N PRO A 460 -4.89 -15.44 -3.12
CA PRO A 460 -5.35 -14.15 -2.65
C PRO A 460 -6.19 -13.44 -3.73
N LEU A 461 -7.27 -12.80 -3.29
CA LEU A 461 -8.08 -11.89 -4.08
C LEU A 461 -7.88 -10.49 -3.56
N LYS A 462 -7.46 -9.55 -4.39
CA LYS A 462 -7.34 -8.16 -3.98
C LYS A 462 -8.68 -7.45 -4.18
N LEU A 463 -9.30 -6.98 -3.11
CA LEU A 463 -10.62 -6.35 -3.17
C LEU A 463 -10.56 -4.83 -3.08
N GLY A 464 -9.41 -4.24 -2.76
CA GLY A 464 -9.29 -2.79 -2.57
C GLY A 464 -7.86 -2.32 -2.36
N TYR A 465 -7.70 -1.32 -1.50
CA TYR A 465 -6.43 -0.62 -1.28
C TYR A 465 -5.55 -1.25 -0.20
N GLY A 466 -4.27 -0.91 -0.25
CA GLY A 466 -3.34 -1.09 0.86
C GLY A 466 -3.38 0.10 1.81
N VAL A 467 -3.17 -0.15 3.10
CA VAL A 467 -2.96 0.89 4.11
C VAL A 467 -1.64 0.74 4.82
N GLY A 468 -1.04 1.88 5.12
CA GLY A 468 0.26 1.98 5.78
C GLY A 468 0.31 3.08 6.82
N ILE A 469 1.29 2.96 7.69
CA ILE A 469 1.58 3.93 8.75
C ILE A 469 2.61 4.92 8.20
N PRO A 470 2.34 6.24 8.19
CA PRO A 470 3.30 7.24 7.77
C PRO A 470 4.60 7.13 8.57
N ILE A 471 5.72 7.40 7.92
CA ILE A 471 7.01 7.40 8.62
C ILE A 471 7.09 8.54 9.66
N GLU A 472 6.37 9.64 9.44
CA GLU A 472 6.21 10.74 10.40
C GLU A 472 5.72 10.24 11.76
N THR A 473 4.74 9.33 11.77
CA THR A 473 4.22 8.72 13.00
C THR A 473 5.31 7.99 13.79
N PHE A 474 6.24 7.33 13.11
CA PHE A 474 7.42 6.74 13.76
C PHE A 474 8.36 7.81 14.28
N LEU A 475 8.67 8.83 13.48
CA LEU A 475 9.60 9.89 13.85
C LEU A 475 9.14 10.65 15.12
N ASP A 476 7.84 10.91 15.25
CA ASP A 476 7.24 11.55 16.43
C ASP A 476 7.36 10.70 17.70
N LEU A 477 7.42 9.37 17.54
CA LEU A 477 7.47 8.40 18.63
C LEU A 477 8.87 7.84 18.90
N ALA A 478 9.86 8.10 18.03
CA ALA A 478 11.19 7.49 18.08
C ALA A 478 11.88 7.69 19.44
N SER A 479 11.80 8.90 20.00
CA SER A 479 12.39 9.20 21.31
C SER A 479 11.70 8.46 22.47
N SER A 480 10.41 8.09 22.33
CA SER A 480 9.68 7.33 23.35
C SER A 480 10.16 5.88 23.49
N VAL A 481 10.85 5.36 22.48
CA VAL A 481 11.45 4.02 22.44
C VAL A 481 12.99 4.06 22.43
N GLU A 482 13.56 5.21 22.86
CA GLU A 482 15.00 5.47 23.01
C GLU A 482 15.80 5.39 21.71
N ILE A 483 15.17 5.68 20.56
CA ILE A 483 15.89 5.86 19.30
C ILE A 483 16.35 7.31 19.19
N ASP A 484 17.67 7.50 19.12
CA ASP A 484 18.28 8.82 18.88
C ASP A 484 18.12 9.20 17.39
N PRO A 485 17.58 10.39 17.07
CA PRO A 485 17.51 10.89 15.70
C PRO A 485 18.86 10.88 14.96
N ALA A 486 19.99 10.98 15.66
CA ALA A 486 21.33 10.91 15.06
C ALA A 486 21.67 9.53 14.45
N TRP A 487 20.93 8.48 14.79
CA TRP A 487 21.09 7.14 14.22
C TRP A 487 20.31 6.95 12.92
N LEU A 488 19.42 7.90 12.59
CA LEU A 488 18.53 7.85 11.44
C LEU A 488 19.10 8.66 10.26
N LYS A 489 18.75 8.27 9.05
CA LYS A 489 19.06 9.03 7.84
C LYS A 489 17.79 9.72 7.34
N LEU A 490 17.69 11.03 7.51
CA LEU A 490 16.50 11.82 7.15
C LEU A 490 16.73 12.64 5.88
N ASP A 491 15.71 12.73 5.02
CA ASP A 491 15.64 13.72 3.93
C ASP A 491 14.31 14.48 4.04
N SER A 492 14.37 15.81 4.07
CA SER A 492 13.20 16.68 4.20
C SER A 492 12.75 17.29 2.87
N ASN A 493 13.36 16.89 1.76
CA ASN A 493 12.95 17.34 0.43
C ASN A 493 11.96 16.32 -0.16
N PRO A 494 10.72 16.72 -0.51
CA PRO A 494 9.83 15.85 -1.24
C PRO A 494 10.41 15.54 -2.63
N PRO A 495 10.07 14.38 -3.22
CA PRO A 495 10.59 14.00 -4.51
C PRO A 495 10.15 15.00 -5.59
N PRO A 496 10.95 15.21 -6.64
CA PRO A 496 10.56 16.06 -7.76
C PRO A 496 9.36 15.45 -8.50
N GLN A 497 8.55 16.30 -9.14
CA GLN A 497 7.50 15.82 -10.03
C GLN A 497 8.11 15.00 -11.17
N LEU A 498 7.49 13.85 -11.48
CA LEU A 498 7.91 13.01 -12.58
C LEU A 498 7.63 13.70 -13.92
N HIS A 499 8.65 13.75 -14.78
CA HIS A 499 8.49 14.10 -16.19
C HIS A 499 7.91 12.92 -16.99
N ALA A 500 7.47 13.18 -18.22
CA ALA A 500 6.77 12.20 -19.07
C ALA A 500 7.51 10.85 -19.20
N THR A 501 8.84 10.87 -19.32
CA THR A 501 9.68 9.67 -19.40
C THR A 501 9.64 8.82 -18.12
N GLY A 502 9.63 9.44 -16.94
CA GLY A 502 9.49 8.74 -15.66
C GLY A 502 8.11 8.08 -15.51
N LEU A 503 7.06 8.75 -15.99
CA LEU A 503 5.70 8.18 -16.03
C LEU A 503 5.59 7.00 -16.99
N GLU A 504 6.22 7.11 -18.18
CA GLU A 504 6.31 6.01 -19.14
C GLU A 504 7.06 4.81 -18.55
N HIS A 505 8.19 5.01 -17.88
CA HIS A 505 8.94 3.91 -17.26
C HIS A 505 8.13 3.15 -16.18
N ILE A 506 7.35 3.86 -15.37
CA ILE A 506 6.44 3.26 -14.40
C ILE A 506 5.35 2.45 -15.12
N ARG A 507 4.71 3.04 -16.13
CA ARG A 507 3.65 2.37 -16.91
C ARG A 507 4.16 1.12 -17.62
N ASP A 508 5.31 1.22 -18.27
CA ASP A 508 5.96 0.12 -18.96
C ASP A 508 6.33 -1.02 -18.01
N SER A 509 6.92 -0.69 -16.85
CA SER A 509 7.23 -1.71 -15.84
C SER A 509 5.98 -2.44 -15.38
N LEU A 510 4.91 -1.69 -15.12
CA LEU A 510 3.64 -2.24 -14.67
C LEU A 510 2.95 -3.12 -15.72
N LEU A 511 2.96 -2.72 -17.00
CA LEU A 511 2.36 -3.48 -18.09
C LEU A 511 3.16 -4.74 -18.46
N ARG A 512 4.50 -4.69 -18.39
CA ARG A 512 5.36 -5.85 -18.75
C ARG A 512 5.26 -7.01 -17.77
N HIS A 513 4.90 -6.74 -16.50
CA HIS A 513 4.71 -7.78 -15.48
C HIS A 513 3.26 -8.25 -15.35
N LEU A 514 2.36 -7.70 -16.17
CA LEU A 514 0.96 -8.05 -16.16
C LEU A 514 0.70 -9.17 -17.17
N GLU A 515 0.71 -10.41 -16.68
CA GLU A 515 0.45 -11.60 -17.50
C GLU A 515 -1.05 -11.76 -17.76
N ILE A 516 -1.42 -11.92 -19.03
CA ILE A 516 -2.78 -12.29 -19.43
C ILE A 516 -3.03 -13.72 -18.96
N PRO A 517 -4.12 -14.02 -18.21
CA PRO A 517 -4.43 -15.37 -17.79
C PRO A 517 -4.47 -16.35 -18.97
N GLU A 518 -3.66 -17.41 -18.92
CA GLU A 518 -3.57 -18.40 -20.01
C GLU A 518 -4.86 -19.21 -20.17
N SER A 519 -5.57 -19.46 -19.06
CA SER A 519 -6.84 -20.19 -19.04
C SER A 519 -8.03 -19.24 -19.07
N SER A 520 -8.92 -19.43 -20.04
CA SER A 520 -10.18 -18.69 -20.11
C SER A 520 -11.18 -19.06 -19.00
N THR A 521 -10.94 -20.14 -18.25
CA THR A 521 -11.85 -20.65 -17.22
C THR A 521 -11.44 -20.27 -15.80
N ASP A 522 -10.26 -19.67 -15.59
CA ASP A 522 -9.78 -19.29 -14.26
C ASP A 522 -10.32 -17.92 -13.82
N LYS A 523 -11.48 -17.93 -13.16
CA LYS A 523 -12.14 -16.72 -12.64
C LYS A 523 -11.26 -15.90 -11.68
N ILE A 524 -10.45 -16.55 -10.85
CA ILE A 524 -9.57 -15.86 -9.88
C ILE A 524 -8.45 -15.12 -10.61
N ALA A 525 -7.85 -15.75 -11.64
CA ALA A 525 -6.84 -15.09 -12.47
C ALA A 525 -7.43 -13.89 -13.23
N TRP A 526 -8.59 -14.06 -13.86
CA TRP A 526 -9.26 -12.97 -14.59
C TRP A 526 -9.64 -11.79 -13.69
N PHE A 527 -10.13 -12.08 -12.48
CA PHE A 527 -10.41 -11.06 -11.48
C PHE A 527 -9.14 -10.29 -11.08
N ASN A 528 -8.06 -10.98 -10.70
CA ASN A 528 -6.82 -10.33 -10.31
C ASN A 528 -6.20 -9.54 -11.47
N TYR A 529 -6.29 -10.05 -12.70
CA TYR A 529 -5.87 -9.35 -13.92
C TYR A 529 -6.68 -8.06 -14.12
N GLY A 530 -8.01 -8.10 -13.94
CA GLY A 530 -8.87 -6.92 -13.99
C GLY A 530 -8.54 -5.88 -12.91
N MET A 531 -8.27 -6.33 -11.68
CA MET A 531 -7.83 -5.44 -10.59
C MET A 531 -6.51 -4.74 -10.91
N ASN A 532 -5.56 -5.45 -11.54
CA ASN A 532 -4.30 -4.87 -11.99
C ASN A 532 -4.52 -3.82 -13.07
N LEU A 533 -5.28 -4.15 -14.13
CA LEU A 533 -5.60 -3.21 -15.21
C LEU A 533 -6.30 -1.95 -14.70
N TRP A 534 -7.25 -2.10 -13.78
CA TRP A 534 -7.94 -0.97 -13.17
C TRP A 534 -6.96 -0.03 -12.44
N GLN A 535 -5.97 -0.58 -11.72
CA GLN A 535 -4.92 0.22 -11.06
C GLN A 535 -4.01 0.95 -12.06
N LEU A 536 -3.88 0.44 -13.28
CA LEU A 536 -3.15 1.05 -14.40
C LEU A 536 -4.00 2.02 -15.22
N GLU A 537 -5.23 2.32 -14.77
CA GLU A 537 -6.21 3.13 -15.49
C GLU A 537 -6.57 2.57 -16.88
N GLN A 538 -6.30 1.28 -17.12
CA GLN A 538 -6.71 0.55 -18.32
C GLN A 538 -8.16 0.08 -18.15
N TYR A 539 -9.08 1.05 -18.08
CA TYR A 539 -10.45 0.79 -17.63
C TYR A 539 -11.24 -0.09 -18.59
N GLU A 540 -10.99 0.00 -19.90
CA GLU A 540 -11.71 -0.81 -20.90
C GLU A 540 -11.32 -2.28 -20.76
N GLU A 541 -10.02 -2.56 -20.68
CA GLU A 541 -9.47 -3.90 -20.50
C GLU A 541 -9.84 -4.47 -19.12
N ALA A 542 -9.81 -3.64 -18.07
CA ALA A 542 -10.22 -4.05 -16.73
C ALA A 542 -11.68 -4.50 -16.70
N MET A 543 -12.57 -3.73 -17.34
CA MET A 543 -13.98 -4.06 -17.47
C MET A 543 -14.18 -5.39 -18.22
N LEU A 544 -13.42 -5.63 -19.31
CA LEU A 544 -13.45 -6.90 -20.03
C LEU A 544 -12.99 -8.07 -19.15
N ALA A 545 -11.92 -7.89 -18.38
CA ALA A 545 -11.39 -8.90 -17.48
C ALA A 545 -12.39 -9.26 -16.36
N PHE A 546 -13.03 -8.27 -15.74
CA PHE A 546 -14.08 -8.51 -14.75
C PHE A 546 -15.27 -9.25 -15.36
N ASN A 547 -15.72 -8.84 -16.55
CA ASN A 547 -16.82 -9.51 -17.26
C ASN A 547 -16.47 -10.96 -17.62
N TRP A 548 -15.23 -11.25 -18.01
CA TRP A 548 -14.79 -12.63 -18.23
C TRP A 548 -14.80 -13.44 -16.93
N SER A 549 -14.33 -12.89 -15.82
CA SER A 549 -14.43 -13.54 -14.50
C SER A 549 -15.88 -13.85 -14.13
N ILE A 550 -16.81 -12.91 -14.33
CA ILE A 550 -18.25 -13.07 -14.06
C ILE A 550 -18.88 -14.12 -14.97
N GLN A 551 -18.48 -14.15 -16.24
CA GLN A 551 -18.99 -15.11 -17.21
C GLN A 551 -18.64 -16.56 -16.84
N GLN A 552 -17.48 -16.79 -16.23
CA GLN A 552 -17.10 -18.13 -15.76
C GLN A 552 -17.91 -18.57 -14.54
N ASP A 553 -18.19 -17.64 -13.62
CA ASP A 553 -18.99 -17.92 -12.43
C ASP A 553 -19.75 -16.68 -11.98
N GLN A 554 -21.05 -16.67 -12.25
CA GLN A 554 -21.92 -15.55 -11.89
C GLN A 554 -22.02 -15.36 -10.36
N SER A 555 -21.79 -16.43 -9.58
CA SER A 555 -21.81 -16.37 -8.11
C SER A 555 -20.53 -15.79 -7.49
N PHE A 556 -19.53 -15.49 -8.33
CA PHE A 556 -18.28 -14.91 -7.89
C PHE A 556 -18.41 -13.40 -7.63
N TYR A 557 -19.08 -13.07 -6.52
CA TYR A 557 -19.43 -11.70 -6.12
C TYR A 557 -18.26 -10.71 -6.05
N GLN A 558 -17.03 -11.20 -5.87
CA GLN A 558 -15.82 -10.37 -5.87
C GLN A 558 -15.62 -9.66 -7.21
N ALA A 559 -15.91 -10.33 -8.33
CA ALA A 559 -15.79 -9.73 -9.66
C ALA A 559 -16.89 -8.68 -9.92
N TRP A 560 -18.10 -8.91 -9.42
CA TRP A 560 -19.16 -7.88 -9.42
C TRP A 560 -18.77 -6.66 -8.60
N TYR A 561 -18.19 -6.86 -7.43
CA TYR A 561 -17.69 -5.78 -6.59
C TYR A 561 -16.56 -5.00 -7.26
N GLY A 562 -15.56 -5.69 -7.82
CA GLY A 562 -14.45 -5.06 -8.57
C GLY A 562 -14.94 -4.24 -9.77
N LEU A 563 -15.92 -4.77 -10.52
CA LEU A 563 -16.57 -4.05 -11.61
C LEU A 563 -17.29 -2.79 -11.10
N GLY A 564 -18.04 -2.88 -10.01
CA GLY A 564 -18.73 -1.74 -9.40
C GLY A 564 -17.78 -0.65 -8.95
N MET A 565 -16.67 -1.02 -8.31
CA MET A 565 -15.60 -0.10 -7.91
C MET A 565 -15.00 0.62 -9.11
N MET A 566 -14.65 -0.11 -10.18
CA MET A 566 -14.13 0.48 -11.41
C MET A 566 -15.11 1.48 -12.05
N LEU A 567 -16.40 1.12 -12.12
CA LEU A 567 -17.46 1.96 -12.69
C LEU A 567 -17.68 3.25 -11.88
N ARG A 568 -17.62 3.15 -10.55
CA ARG A 568 -17.67 4.30 -9.64
C ARG A 568 -16.56 5.30 -9.95
N PHE A 569 -15.32 4.83 -10.17
CA PHE A 569 -14.19 5.69 -10.52
C PHE A 569 -14.41 6.45 -11.84
N GLN A 570 -15.13 5.84 -12.78
CA GLN A 570 -15.57 6.49 -14.02
C GLN A 570 -16.82 7.39 -13.83
N LYS A 571 -17.30 7.59 -12.59
CA LYS A 571 -18.52 8.32 -12.23
C LYS A 571 -19.80 7.75 -12.86
N ARG A 572 -19.78 6.45 -13.22
CA ARG A 572 -20.92 5.72 -13.78
C ARG A 572 -21.78 5.15 -12.64
N TYR A 573 -22.28 6.04 -11.77
CA TYR A 573 -22.88 5.70 -10.48
C TYR A 573 -24.06 4.72 -10.56
N ASN A 574 -24.90 4.81 -11.60
CA ASN A 574 -26.02 3.86 -11.78
C ASN A 574 -25.55 2.44 -12.13
N GLU A 575 -24.51 2.32 -12.95
CA GLU A 575 -23.97 1.01 -13.34
C GLU A 575 -23.15 0.41 -12.19
N ALA A 576 -22.41 1.25 -11.45
CA ALA A 576 -21.73 0.86 -10.23
C ALA A 576 -22.74 0.33 -9.18
N LEU A 577 -23.85 1.05 -8.98
CA LEU A 577 -24.93 0.63 -8.09
C LEU A 577 -25.48 -0.75 -8.47
N ALA A 578 -25.75 -1.00 -9.75
CA ALA A 578 -26.22 -2.30 -10.22
C ALA A 578 -25.20 -3.42 -9.94
N ALA A 579 -23.92 -3.19 -10.23
CA ALA A 579 -22.87 -4.18 -9.96
C ALA A 579 -22.72 -4.47 -8.44
N PHE A 580 -22.87 -3.47 -7.58
CA PHE A 580 -22.87 -3.69 -6.13
C PHE A 580 -24.11 -4.47 -5.64
N GLU A 581 -25.27 -4.27 -6.26
CA GLU A 581 -26.48 -5.05 -5.95
C GLU A 581 -26.33 -6.52 -6.36
N GLU A 582 -25.67 -6.81 -7.49
CA GLU A 582 -25.29 -8.18 -7.87
C GLU A 582 -24.28 -8.77 -6.86
N ALA A 583 -23.25 -8.02 -6.47
CA ALA A 583 -22.30 -8.48 -5.45
C ALA A 583 -22.98 -8.80 -4.10
N ILE A 584 -23.98 -8.02 -3.69
CA ILE A 584 -24.79 -8.29 -2.49
C ILE A 584 -25.61 -9.57 -2.68
N THR A 585 -26.26 -9.73 -3.83
CA THR A 585 -27.10 -10.89 -4.13
C THR A 585 -26.29 -12.18 -4.11
N GLU A 586 -25.16 -12.20 -4.81
CA GLU A 586 -24.32 -13.39 -4.98
C GLU A 586 -23.49 -13.70 -3.72
N SER A 587 -23.22 -12.72 -2.86
CA SER A 587 -22.66 -12.97 -1.52
C SER A 587 -23.71 -13.41 -0.49
N GLU A 588 -24.96 -13.59 -0.90
CA GLU A 588 -26.13 -13.84 -0.04
C GLU A 588 -26.25 -12.80 1.09
N GLY A 589 -25.93 -11.55 0.76
CA GLY A 589 -26.00 -10.40 1.67
C GLY A 589 -24.92 -10.38 2.74
N ARG A 590 -23.93 -11.28 2.73
CA ARG A 590 -22.90 -11.38 3.79
C ARG A 590 -21.67 -10.51 3.54
N PHE A 591 -21.57 -9.85 2.38
CA PHE A 591 -20.42 -9.03 2.03
C PHE A 591 -20.66 -7.55 2.36
N ALA A 592 -20.25 -7.15 3.57
CA ALA A 592 -20.42 -5.78 4.07
C ALA A 592 -19.85 -4.65 3.18
N PRO A 593 -18.71 -4.82 2.47
CA PRO A 593 -18.18 -3.78 1.59
C PRO A 593 -19.13 -3.41 0.46
N ALA A 594 -19.85 -4.37 -0.11
CA ALA A 594 -20.82 -4.07 -1.17
C ALA A 594 -22.05 -3.32 -0.64
N TRP A 595 -22.52 -3.61 0.58
CA TRP A 595 -23.58 -2.83 1.24
C TRP A 595 -23.16 -1.38 1.47
N ARG A 596 -21.94 -1.19 1.96
CA ARG A 596 -21.36 0.14 2.15
C ARG A 596 -21.22 0.89 0.81
N ALA A 597 -20.61 0.28 -0.19
CA ALA A 597 -20.42 0.89 -1.51
C ALA A 597 -21.77 1.27 -2.13
N ARG A 598 -22.77 0.38 -2.05
CA ARG A 598 -24.16 0.67 -2.43
C ARG A 598 -24.70 1.93 -1.74
N ALA A 599 -24.46 2.10 -0.43
CA ALA A 599 -24.91 3.29 0.29
C ALA A 599 -24.28 4.57 -0.24
N GLU A 600 -22.98 4.56 -0.51
CA GLU A 600 -22.24 5.70 -1.03
C GLU A 600 -22.73 6.09 -2.43
N GLU A 601 -22.96 5.11 -3.32
CA GLU A 601 -23.57 5.37 -4.63
C GLU A 601 -24.97 5.99 -4.50
N LEU A 602 -25.78 5.50 -3.56
CA LEU A 602 -27.10 6.05 -3.30
C LEU A 602 -27.03 7.49 -2.77
N VAL A 603 -25.98 7.88 -2.03
CA VAL A 603 -25.74 9.27 -1.63
C VAL A 603 -25.48 10.16 -2.84
N TRP A 604 -24.62 9.73 -3.77
CA TRP A 604 -24.36 10.46 -5.02
C TRP A 604 -25.64 10.64 -5.87
N LEU A 605 -26.54 9.66 -5.79
CA LEU A 605 -27.84 9.68 -6.45
C LEU A 605 -28.95 10.39 -5.62
N ASN A 606 -28.60 10.99 -4.48
CA ASN A 606 -29.51 11.67 -3.54
C ASN A 606 -30.63 10.78 -2.97
N ARG A 607 -30.41 9.47 -2.87
CA ARG A 607 -31.34 8.47 -2.31
C ARG A 607 -30.98 8.13 -0.85
N TYR A 608 -31.04 9.13 0.02
CA TYR A 608 -30.52 9.04 1.39
C TYR A 608 -31.20 7.99 2.29
N ASP A 609 -32.52 7.78 2.15
CA ASP A 609 -33.23 6.74 2.92
C ASP A 609 -32.77 5.31 2.56
N ASP A 610 -32.54 5.06 1.27
CA ASP A 610 -32.04 3.75 0.82
C ASP A 610 -30.55 3.58 1.16
N ALA A 611 -29.78 4.66 1.14
CA ALA A 611 -28.40 4.65 1.63
C ALA A 611 -28.34 4.28 3.10
N LEU A 612 -29.22 4.86 3.94
CA LEU A 612 -29.28 4.55 5.36
C LEU A 612 -29.58 3.07 5.62
N LYS A 613 -30.54 2.48 4.90
CA LYS A 613 -30.84 1.03 5.00
C LYS A 613 -29.63 0.17 4.66
N SER A 614 -28.88 0.54 3.62
CA SER A 614 -27.66 -0.18 3.23
C SER A 614 -26.60 -0.13 4.32
N ILE A 615 -26.41 1.03 4.96
CA ILE A 615 -25.47 1.16 6.08
C ILE A 615 -25.91 0.36 7.30
N GLU A 616 -27.21 0.32 7.61
CA GLU A 616 -27.72 -0.52 8.70
C GLU A 616 -27.43 -2.02 8.47
N GLN A 617 -27.49 -2.49 7.22
CA GLN A 617 -27.07 -3.86 6.88
C GLN A 617 -25.57 -4.06 7.05
N ALA A 618 -24.75 -3.11 6.58
CA ALA A 618 -23.29 -3.19 6.77
C ALA A 618 -22.91 -3.22 8.26
N ILE A 619 -23.55 -2.40 9.11
CA ILE A 619 -23.35 -2.38 10.57
C ILE A 619 -23.76 -3.71 11.20
N THR A 620 -24.83 -4.34 10.72
CA THR A 620 -25.26 -5.65 11.22
C THR A 620 -24.18 -6.72 11.02
N LEU A 621 -23.48 -6.65 9.89
CA LEU A 621 -22.38 -7.58 9.56
C LEU A 621 -21.09 -7.23 10.32
N VAL A 622 -20.81 -5.94 10.53
CA VAL A 622 -19.58 -5.44 11.15
C VAL A 622 -19.90 -4.42 12.27
N PRO A 623 -20.45 -4.87 13.42
CA PRO A 623 -21.07 -3.98 14.41
C PRO A 623 -20.11 -3.07 15.18
N HIS A 624 -18.82 -3.38 15.12
CA HIS A 624 -17.76 -2.60 15.76
C HIS A 624 -17.15 -1.55 14.82
N ASP A 625 -17.45 -1.58 13.51
CA ASP A 625 -16.90 -0.60 12.57
C ASP A 625 -17.46 0.81 12.83
N ILE A 626 -16.61 1.67 13.38
CA ILE A 626 -16.95 3.04 13.75
C ILE A 626 -17.24 3.91 12.53
N HIS A 627 -16.65 3.62 11.37
CA HIS A 627 -16.88 4.41 10.16
C HIS A 627 -18.25 4.17 9.54
N LEU A 628 -18.75 2.93 9.64
CA LEU A 628 -20.14 2.67 9.27
C LEU A 628 -21.11 3.48 10.14
N ARG A 629 -20.80 3.66 11.42
CA ARG A 629 -21.58 4.51 12.34
C ARG A 629 -21.42 6.00 12.04
N GLU A 630 -20.22 6.45 11.71
CA GLU A 630 -19.95 7.82 11.26
C GLU A 630 -20.81 8.18 10.04
N LEU A 631 -20.77 7.33 9.00
CA LEU A 631 -21.57 7.50 7.78
C LEU A 631 -23.08 7.43 8.07
N GLN A 632 -23.51 6.53 8.96
CA GLN A 632 -24.90 6.50 9.44
C GLN A 632 -25.30 7.83 10.10
N GLY A 633 -24.45 8.39 10.96
CA GLY A 633 -24.66 9.69 11.60
C GLY A 633 -24.81 10.82 10.57
N HIS A 634 -23.96 10.85 9.55
CA HIS A 634 -24.03 11.83 8.47
C HIS A 634 -25.28 11.70 7.61
N LEU A 635 -25.68 10.47 7.29
CA LEU A 635 -26.94 10.20 6.58
C LEU A 635 -28.14 10.67 7.40
N LEU A 636 -28.14 10.40 8.71
CA LEU A 636 -29.19 10.87 9.63
C LEU A 636 -29.21 12.39 9.75
N GLN A 637 -28.05 13.07 9.74
CA GLN A 637 -27.98 14.53 9.67
C GLN A 637 -28.61 15.07 8.37
N ARG A 638 -28.28 14.48 7.21
CA ARG A 638 -28.86 14.85 5.91
C ARG A 638 -30.38 14.65 5.87
N LEU A 639 -30.86 13.60 6.54
CA LEU A 639 -32.27 13.30 6.74
C LEU A 639 -32.94 14.12 7.87
N GLN A 640 -32.21 15.03 8.52
CA GLN A 640 -32.66 15.84 9.66
C GLN A 640 -33.11 15.03 10.90
N ARG A 641 -32.65 13.78 11.02
CA ARG A 641 -32.89 12.86 12.14
C ARG A 641 -31.84 13.04 13.25
N TYR A 642 -31.73 14.26 13.74
CA TYR A 642 -30.63 14.70 14.63
C TYR A 642 -30.51 13.95 15.95
N SER A 643 -31.62 13.56 16.56
CA SER A 643 -31.61 12.78 17.81
C SER A 643 -30.98 11.40 17.62
N GLU A 644 -31.23 10.78 16.47
CA GLU A 644 -30.68 9.47 16.12
C GLU A 644 -29.21 9.61 15.71
N ALA A 645 -28.86 10.68 14.98
CA ALA A 645 -27.46 10.99 14.66
C ALA A 645 -26.61 11.14 15.94
N ILE A 646 -27.11 11.86 16.96
CA ILE A 646 -26.42 11.98 18.26
C ILE A 646 -26.21 10.61 18.90
N GLN A 647 -27.24 9.76 18.94
CA GLN A 647 -27.13 8.42 19.53
C GLN A 647 -26.07 7.57 18.82
N VAL A 648 -26.07 7.59 17.48
CA VAL A 648 -25.09 6.87 16.67
C VAL A 648 -23.67 7.37 16.94
N TYR A 649 -23.46 8.69 17.02
CA TYR A 649 -22.15 9.26 17.38
C TYR A 649 -21.74 8.95 18.82
N GLU A 650 -22.66 8.91 19.77
CA GLU A 650 -22.38 8.45 21.14
C GLU A 650 -21.98 6.99 21.19
N GLU A 651 -22.62 6.13 20.40
CA GLU A 651 -22.26 4.72 20.29
C GLU A 651 -20.88 4.54 19.64
N ALA A 652 -20.60 5.29 18.57
CA ALA A 652 -19.27 5.34 17.95
C ALA A 652 -18.20 5.75 18.97
N LEU A 653 -18.48 6.75 19.80
CA LEU A 653 -17.57 7.21 20.84
C LEU A 653 -17.41 6.23 22.00
N LYS A 654 -18.48 5.52 22.39
CA LYS A 654 -18.41 4.47 23.42
C LYS A 654 -17.58 3.27 22.95
N LEU A 655 -17.78 2.85 21.70
CA LEU A 655 -16.88 1.90 21.05
C LEU A 655 -15.46 2.46 21.10
N TRP A 656 -15.30 3.77 20.85
CA TRP A 656 -13.98 4.36 20.84
C TRP A 656 -13.20 4.34 22.16
N HIS A 657 -13.87 4.71 23.24
CA HIS A 657 -13.25 4.70 24.57
C HIS A 657 -12.96 3.31 25.11
N ARG A 658 -13.79 2.31 24.76
CA ARG A 658 -13.62 0.93 25.19
C ARG A 658 -12.30 0.36 24.66
N ASP A 659 -12.01 0.64 23.39
CA ASP A 659 -10.89 0.09 22.64
C ASP A 659 -9.53 0.74 23.04
N GLN A 660 -9.52 1.97 23.58
CA GLN A 660 -8.29 2.68 24.01
C GLN A 660 -7.91 2.50 25.49
N GLY A 661 -8.75 1.84 26.30
CA GLY A 661 -8.49 1.70 27.75
C GLY A 661 -8.37 3.05 28.50
N VAL A 662 -8.96 4.13 27.99
CA VAL A 662 -8.86 5.47 28.58
C VAL A 662 -9.87 5.63 29.73
N SER A 663 -9.36 5.91 30.93
CA SER A 663 -10.14 6.18 32.14
C SER A 663 -10.41 7.67 32.35
N LEU A 664 -11.66 7.99 32.74
CA LEU A 664 -12.16 9.19 33.43
C LEU A 664 -12.08 10.58 32.74
N SER A 665 -11.15 10.86 31.83
CA SER A 665 -10.98 12.21 31.25
C SER A 665 -12.07 12.61 30.23
N ALA A 666 -12.62 11.64 29.49
CA ALA A 666 -13.73 11.85 28.55
C ALA A 666 -15.08 12.07 29.26
N GLN A 667 -15.26 11.51 30.46
CA GLN A 667 -16.45 11.76 31.29
C GLN A 667 -16.55 13.22 31.76
N ILE A 668 -15.43 13.93 31.88
CA ILE A 668 -15.38 15.34 32.30
C ILE A 668 -15.84 16.26 31.16
N ALA A 669 -15.57 15.90 29.89
CA ALA A 669 -16.05 16.66 28.73
C ALA A 669 -17.59 16.54 28.54
N ASP A 670 -18.18 15.43 29.01
CA ASP A 670 -19.62 15.16 28.93
C ASP A 670 -20.46 16.00 29.91
N GLN A 671 -19.87 16.63 30.94
CA GLN A 671 -20.62 17.36 31.96
C GLN A 671 -20.89 18.85 31.67
N GLU A 672 -20.10 19.53 30.84
CA GLU A 672 -20.11 21.01 30.84
C GLU A 672 -20.80 21.68 29.63
N GLY A 673 -21.12 20.97 28.56
CA GLY A 673 -21.86 21.54 27.41
C GLY A 673 -21.16 22.74 26.78
N ILE A 674 -19.86 22.59 26.51
CA ILE A 674 -19.01 23.63 25.92
C ILE A 674 -19.03 23.48 24.40
N GLY A 675 -19.16 24.59 23.66
CA GLY A 675 -19.33 24.62 22.20
C GLY A 675 -18.08 24.26 21.39
N HIS A 676 -18.30 24.12 20.06
CA HIS A 676 -17.38 23.76 18.97
C HIS A 676 -15.87 24.02 19.24
N GLN A 677 -15.49 25.28 19.50
CA GLN A 677 -14.10 25.67 19.74
C GLN A 677 -13.43 24.97 20.94
N ALA A 678 -14.13 24.75 22.05
CA ALA A 678 -13.53 24.17 23.25
C ALA A 678 -13.40 22.64 23.17
N LEU A 679 -14.22 21.99 22.34
CA LEU A 679 -14.07 20.58 22.01
C LEU A 679 -12.95 20.38 20.98
N TRP A 680 -12.79 21.30 20.03
CA TRP A 680 -11.69 21.34 19.07
C TRP A 680 -10.33 21.62 19.74
N ASP A 681 -10.25 22.65 20.59
CA ASP A 681 -9.05 22.99 21.35
C ASP A 681 -8.67 21.86 22.32
N ARG A 682 -9.66 21.06 22.78
CA ARG A 682 -9.43 19.93 23.68
C ARG A 682 -9.17 18.61 22.97
N SER A 683 -9.71 18.38 21.77
CA SER A 683 -9.38 17.23 20.90
C SER A 683 -7.95 17.36 20.36
N SER A 684 -7.53 18.58 20.02
CA SER A 684 -6.15 18.92 19.67
C SER A 684 -5.20 18.82 20.86
N LEU A 685 -5.59 19.21 22.08
CA LEU A 685 -4.82 18.95 23.32
C LEU A 685 -4.71 17.45 23.69
N LEU A 686 -5.57 16.59 23.14
CA LEU A 686 -5.62 15.15 23.41
C LEU A 686 -5.01 14.31 22.27
N ASN A 687 -4.49 14.92 21.21
CA ASN A 687 -4.02 14.24 19.99
C ASN A 687 -5.03 13.19 19.46
N LEU A 688 -6.32 13.56 19.39
CA LEU A 688 -7.34 12.66 18.85
C LEU A 688 -7.17 12.49 17.33
N PRO A 689 -7.41 11.28 16.78
CA PRO A 689 -7.50 11.10 15.32
C PRO A 689 -8.56 12.03 14.70
N GLU A 690 -8.30 12.51 13.47
CA GLU A 690 -9.11 13.53 12.79
C GLU A 690 -10.60 13.15 12.67
N ASN A 691 -10.90 11.89 12.33
CA ASN A 691 -12.27 11.38 12.26
C ASN A 691 -12.98 11.41 13.62
N MET A 692 -12.24 11.22 14.73
CA MET A 692 -12.80 11.31 16.06
C MET A 692 -13.03 12.76 16.46
N ALA A 693 -12.10 13.66 16.15
CA ALA A 693 -12.33 15.10 16.28
C ALA A 693 -13.60 15.51 15.52
N MET A 694 -13.79 15.01 14.30
CA MET A 694 -14.98 15.24 13.49
C MET A 694 -16.27 14.62 14.10
N ILE A 695 -16.23 13.42 14.70
CA ILE A 695 -17.38 12.85 15.42
C ILE A 695 -17.71 13.65 16.68
N TYR A 696 -16.69 14.12 17.42
CA TYR A 696 -16.85 15.01 18.58
C TYR A 696 -17.44 16.36 18.18
N GLU A 697 -16.95 16.94 17.09
CA GLU A 697 -17.40 18.20 16.50
C GLU A 697 -18.84 18.08 16.01
N ASN A 698 -19.14 17.12 15.14
CA ASN A 698 -20.50 16.88 14.63
C ASN A 698 -21.50 16.61 15.76
N ARG A 699 -21.14 15.76 16.73
CA ARG A 699 -22.00 15.51 17.90
C ARG A 699 -22.14 16.75 18.76
N GLY A 700 -21.06 17.52 18.96
CA GLY A 700 -21.03 18.77 19.71
C GLY A 700 -21.88 19.86 19.06
N ASP A 701 -21.85 19.97 17.74
CA ASP A 701 -22.66 20.89 16.94
C ASP A 701 -24.12 20.50 16.98
N ILE A 702 -24.45 19.22 16.78
CA ILE A 702 -25.83 18.77 16.90
C ILE A 702 -26.33 18.94 18.34
N ARG A 703 -25.55 18.59 19.38
CA ARG A 703 -25.94 18.79 20.79
C ARG A 703 -26.06 20.28 21.14
N GLY A 704 -25.12 21.12 20.70
CA GLY A 704 -25.13 22.56 20.89
C GLY A 704 -26.32 23.23 20.20
N ALA A 705 -26.69 22.71 19.02
CA ALA A 705 -27.86 23.12 18.27
C ALA A 705 -29.13 22.69 19.04
N VAL A 706 -29.26 21.42 19.39
CA VAL A 706 -30.42 20.82 20.09
C VAL A 706 -30.63 21.36 21.52
N THR A 707 -29.58 21.83 22.19
CA THR A 707 -29.62 22.40 23.56
C THR A 707 -29.58 23.92 23.62
N GLY A 708 -29.30 24.59 22.49
CA GLY A 708 -29.36 26.06 22.38
C GLY A 708 -28.18 26.77 23.03
N LYS A 709 -27.07 26.04 23.26
CA LYS A 709 -25.82 26.55 23.86
C LYS A 709 -24.76 26.95 22.82
N LEU A 710 -25.08 26.87 21.54
CA LEU A 710 -24.16 27.23 20.46
C LEU A 710 -23.88 28.75 20.49
N ARG A 711 -22.63 29.13 20.81
CA ARG A 711 -22.21 30.53 20.74
C ARG A 711 -21.97 30.85 19.26
N VAL A 712 -22.87 31.62 18.67
CA VAL A 712 -22.76 32.08 17.27
C VAL A 712 -21.45 32.85 17.10
N ILE A 713 -20.49 32.28 16.37
CA ILE A 713 -19.37 33.06 15.82
C ILE A 713 -19.86 33.59 14.48
N SER A 714 -20.10 34.90 14.42
CA SER A 714 -20.55 35.58 13.22
C SER A 714 -19.42 35.66 12.18
N HIS A 715 -19.35 34.70 11.27
CA HIS A 715 -18.72 34.92 9.96
C HIS A 715 -19.69 34.46 8.87
N GLY A 716 -19.91 35.34 7.90
CA GLY A 716 -21.02 35.32 6.96
C GLY A 716 -20.89 34.28 5.85
N ASP A 717 -21.01 32.99 6.20
CA ASP A 717 -21.16 31.89 5.24
C ASP A 717 -22.61 31.43 5.10
N SER A 718 -23.03 31.12 3.87
CA SER A 718 -24.38 30.66 3.49
C SER A 718 -24.79 29.34 4.16
N GLN A 719 -23.83 28.54 4.61
CA GLN A 719 -24.07 27.33 5.42
C GLN A 719 -24.61 27.68 6.82
N ASN A 720 -24.22 28.83 7.38
CA ASN A 720 -24.61 29.27 8.71
C ASN A 720 -26.09 29.71 8.76
N VAL A 721 -26.57 30.38 7.70
CA VAL A 721 -28.00 30.73 7.54
C VAL A 721 -28.86 29.48 7.36
N THR A 722 -28.36 28.50 6.61
CA THR A 722 -29.05 27.20 6.41
C THR A 722 -29.12 26.41 7.72
N LEU A 723 -28.04 26.41 8.51
CA LEU A 723 -28.00 25.78 9.83
C LEU A 723 -28.94 26.47 10.82
N MET A 724 -28.99 27.81 10.85
CA MET A 724 -29.91 28.58 11.70
C MET A 724 -31.38 28.29 11.35
N LEU A 725 -31.72 28.23 10.06
CA LEU A 725 -33.09 27.94 9.61
C LEU A 725 -33.50 26.48 9.92
N ASN A 726 -32.60 25.52 9.70
CA ASN A 726 -32.82 24.13 10.08
C ASN A 726 -32.97 23.97 11.59
N LEU A 727 -32.26 24.78 12.37
CA LEU A 727 -32.33 24.76 13.81
C LEU A 727 -33.65 25.33 14.36
N ALA A 728 -34.14 26.43 13.80
CA ALA A 728 -35.45 27.00 14.13
C ALA A 728 -36.57 25.96 13.91
N LEU A 729 -36.52 25.23 12.78
CA LEU A 729 -37.47 24.17 12.45
C LEU A 729 -37.40 22.97 13.42
N ALA A 730 -36.20 22.59 13.87
CA ALA A 730 -36.03 21.51 14.85
C ALA A 730 -36.68 21.84 16.20
N TYR A 731 -36.51 23.08 16.69
CA TYR A 731 -37.17 23.56 17.90
C TYR A 731 -38.70 23.62 17.76
N LEU A 732 -39.20 24.11 16.63
CA LEU A 732 -40.63 24.10 16.33
C LEU A 732 -41.22 22.67 16.39
N ASN A 733 -40.55 21.71 15.73
CA ASN A 733 -41.02 20.32 15.68
C ASN A 733 -40.94 19.62 17.04
N ARG A 734 -39.95 19.93 17.88
CA ARG A 734 -39.87 19.38 19.25
C ARG A 734 -40.95 20.01 20.15
N GLY A 735 -41.17 21.32 20.04
CA GLY A 735 -42.27 22.01 20.71
C GLY A 735 -43.64 21.40 20.36
N ASN A 736 -43.88 21.07 19.09
CA ASN A 736 -45.11 20.39 18.65
C ASN A 736 -45.30 19.02 19.30
N ARG A 737 -44.21 18.25 19.48
CA ARG A 737 -44.24 16.96 20.17
C ARG A 737 -44.53 17.11 21.66
N TYR A 738 -43.98 18.13 22.32
CA TYR A 738 -44.30 18.44 23.72
C TYR A 738 -45.76 18.87 23.88
N ALA A 739 -46.25 19.72 22.98
CA ALA A 739 -47.66 20.13 22.94
C ALA A 739 -48.61 18.92 22.74
N GLY A 740 -48.26 17.98 21.87
CA GLY A 740 -49.03 16.74 21.68
C GLY A 740 -49.04 15.81 22.91
N LYS A 741 -48.09 15.96 23.83
CA LYS A 741 -48.04 15.29 25.14
C LYS A 741 -48.59 16.15 26.27
N GLU A 742 -49.20 17.29 25.96
CA GLU A 742 -49.70 18.28 26.91
C GLU A 742 -48.62 18.85 27.85
N GLN A 743 -47.35 18.76 27.46
CA GLN A 743 -46.20 19.34 28.17
C GLN A 743 -46.03 20.80 27.73
N TRP A 744 -46.99 21.64 28.12
CA TRP A 744 -47.16 22.98 27.56
C TRP A 744 -46.01 23.94 27.89
N GLN A 745 -45.42 23.84 29.07
CA GLN A 745 -44.29 24.71 29.47
C GLN A 745 -43.03 24.41 28.65
N ASP A 746 -42.72 23.13 28.42
CA ASP A 746 -41.60 22.71 27.58
C ASP A 746 -41.83 23.10 26.11
N ALA A 747 -43.07 22.97 25.62
CA ALA A 747 -43.45 23.42 24.28
C ALA A 747 -43.22 24.93 24.09
N ILE A 748 -43.61 25.75 25.08
CA ILE A 748 -43.41 27.22 25.05
C ILE A 748 -41.92 27.59 25.03
N ALA A 749 -41.09 26.87 25.79
CA ALA A 749 -39.65 27.09 25.81
C ALA A 749 -39.02 26.83 24.43
N ASP A 750 -39.39 25.71 23.80
CA ASP A 750 -38.91 25.35 22.46
C ASP A 750 -39.42 26.30 21.38
N TYR A 751 -40.71 26.67 21.39
CA TYR A 751 -41.23 27.68 20.45
C TYR A 751 -40.55 29.04 20.60
N SER A 752 -40.17 29.41 21.83
CA SER A 752 -39.46 30.67 22.07
C SER A 752 -38.06 30.67 21.46
N ARG A 753 -37.35 29.54 21.55
CA ARG A 753 -36.05 29.37 20.89
C ARG A 753 -36.16 29.32 19.37
N ALA A 754 -37.20 28.69 18.83
CA ALA A 754 -37.48 28.73 17.40
C ALA A 754 -37.70 30.18 16.91
N LEU A 755 -38.42 31.02 17.66
CA LEU A 755 -38.68 32.42 17.31
C LEU A 755 -37.47 33.36 17.49
N GLU A 756 -36.51 32.99 18.34
CA GLU A 756 -35.23 33.71 18.44
C GLU A 756 -34.37 33.50 17.19
N LEU A 757 -34.47 32.32 16.57
CA LEU A 757 -33.70 31.94 15.40
C LEU A 757 -34.41 32.34 14.08
N GLU A 758 -35.74 32.27 14.05
CA GLU A 758 -36.56 32.70 12.92
C GLU A 758 -37.69 33.63 13.38
N PRO A 759 -37.41 34.94 13.56
CA PRO A 759 -38.37 35.90 14.12
C PRO A 759 -39.60 36.18 13.27
N GLN A 760 -39.64 35.67 12.03
CA GLN A 760 -40.73 35.88 11.06
C GLN A 760 -41.58 34.61 10.86
N ASN A 761 -41.40 33.58 11.69
CA ASN A 761 -42.17 32.34 11.58
C ASN A 761 -43.56 32.46 12.21
N ALA A 762 -44.58 32.71 11.37
CA ALA A 762 -45.97 32.89 11.77
C ALA A 762 -46.56 31.67 12.51
N PHE A 763 -46.20 30.45 12.08
CA PHE A 763 -46.68 29.21 12.68
C PHE A 763 -46.16 29.01 14.10
N THR A 764 -44.89 29.33 14.33
CA THR A 764 -44.29 29.22 15.67
C THR A 764 -44.92 30.20 16.66
N TYR A 765 -45.22 31.44 16.25
CA TYR A 765 -46.01 32.37 17.07
C TYR A 765 -47.40 31.82 17.37
N GLY A 766 -48.10 31.28 16.37
CA GLY A 766 -49.44 30.69 16.57
C GLY A 766 -49.42 29.53 17.57
N ASN A 767 -48.45 28.61 17.43
CA ASN A 767 -48.32 27.45 18.31
C ASN A 767 -47.91 27.84 19.73
N ARG A 768 -47.04 28.84 19.90
CA ARG A 768 -46.67 29.37 21.22
C ARG A 768 -47.86 30.07 21.89
N GLY A 769 -48.63 30.86 21.15
CA GLY A 769 -49.81 31.53 21.66
C GLY A 769 -50.89 30.54 22.15
N LEU A 770 -51.13 29.47 21.39
CA LEU A 770 -52.03 28.39 21.81
C LEU A 770 -51.51 27.67 23.06
N ALA A 771 -50.22 27.37 23.13
CA ALA A 771 -49.63 26.71 24.31
C ALA A 771 -49.67 27.62 25.55
N ARG A 772 -49.45 28.93 25.41
CA ARG A 772 -49.56 29.93 26.49
C ARG A 772 -50.99 30.01 27.04
N SER A 773 -51.99 29.97 26.16
CA SER A 773 -53.40 29.90 26.57
C SER A 773 -53.69 28.66 27.44
N ARG A 774 -53.11 27.50 27.10
CA ARG A 774 -53.31 26.25 27.86
C ARG A 774 -52.72 26.29 29.28
N ILE A 775 -51.71 27.13 29.53
CA ILE A 775 -51.14 27.32 30.87
C ILE A 775 -51.70 28.56 31.61
N GLY A 776 -52.68 29.25 31.01
CA GLY A 776 -53.33 30.42 31.62
C GLY A 776 -52.62 31.76 31.39
N ASP A 777 -51.56 31.80 30.57
CA ASP A 777 -50.89 33.05 30.17
C ASP A 777 -51.68 33.72 29.03
N GLN A 778 -52.77 34.39 29.41
CA GLN A 778 -53.71 35.02 28.47
C GLN A 778 -53.08 36.21 27.72
N GLU A 779 -52.33 37.05 28.42
CA GLU A 779 -51.67 38.22 27.81
C GLU A 779 -50.60 37.79 26.80
N GLY A 780 -49.75 36.82 27.16
CA GLY A 780 -48.74 36.27 26.25
C GLY A 780 -49.35 35.53 25.06
N ALA A 781 -50.48 34.83 25.26
CA ALA A 781 -51.22 34.16 24.20
C ALA A 781 -51.80 35.15 23.18
N ILE A 782 -52.43 36.24 23.65
CA ILE A 782 -52.98 37.29 22.79
C ILE A 782 -51.85 37.96 21.98
N SER A 783 -50.73 38.30 22.61
CA SER A 783 -49.59 38.92 21.94
C SER A 783 -49.03 38.04 20.82
N ASP A 784 -48.81 36.75 21.08
CA ASP A 784 -48.26 35.84 20.08
C ASP A 784 -49.25 35.57 18.94
N LEU A 785 -50.55 35.42 19.22
CA LEU A 785 -51.57 35.19 18.19
C LEU A 785 -51.79 36.44 17.32
N GLN A 786 -51.66 37.66 17.87
CA GLN A 786 -51.67 38.89 17.09
C GLN A 786 -50.47 38.97 16.14
N GLN A 787 -49.27 38.61 16.62
CA GLN A 787 -48.07 38.57 15.79
C GLN A 787 -48.18 37.49 14.70
N ALA A 788 -48.73 36.32 15.03
CA ALA A 788 -49.01 35.27 14.05
C ALA A 788 -49.98 35.75 12.96
N ALA A 789 -51.08 36.41 13.34
CA ALA A 789 -52.04 36.96 12.39
C ALA A 789 -51.40 38.02 11.48
N ALA A 790 -50.62 38.96 12.04
CA ALA A 790 -49.92 39.97 11.23
C ALA A 790 -48.97 39.32 10.21
N LEU A 791 -48.23 38.29 10.61
CA LEU A 791 -47.31 37.59 9.71
C LEU A 791 -48.06 36.77 8.64
N PHE A 792 -49.13 36.06 8.99
CA PHE A 792 -49.94 35.33 8.00
C PHE A 792 -50.60 36.26 6.97
N ASP A 793 -51.04 37.45 7.37
CA ASP A 793 -51.58 38.47 6.46
C ASP A 793 -50.49 38.94 5.48
N THR A 794 -49.29 39.25 5.98
CA THR A 794 -48.15 39.62 5.10
C THR A 794 -47.71 38.49 4.16
N GLN A 795 -47.95 37.23 4.54
CA GLN A 795 -47.65 36.03 3.74
C GLN A 795 -48.82 35.61 2.82
N ALA A 796 -49.95 36.34 2.85
CA ALA A 796 -51.19 36.02 2.13
C ALA A 796 -51.80 34.64 2.46
N ASP A 797 -51.54 34.09 3.66
CA ASP A 797 -52.17 32.86 4.16
C ASP A 797 -53.50 33.16 4.87
N VAL A 798 -54.53 33.38 4.05
CA VAL A 798 -55.89 33.74 4.51
C VAL A 798 -56.48 32.71 5.46
N THR A 799 -56.13 31.43 5.32
CA THR A 799 -56.70 30.36 6.13
C THR A 799 -56.16 30.39 7.56
N ASN A 800 -54.84 30.47 7.71
CA ASN A 800 -54.22 30.51 9.04
C ASN A 800 -54.37 31.89 9.70
N PHE A 801 -54.46 32.97 8.92
CA PHE A 801 -54.87 34.28 9.40
C PHE A 801 -56.24 34.21 10.12
N GLN A 802 -57.25 33.63 9.47
CA GLN A 802 -58.59 33.52 10.06
C GLN A 802 -58.58 32.65 11.32
N ARG A 803 -57.81 31.56 11.34
CA ARG A 803 -57.64 30.70 12.53
C ARG A 803 -57.03 31.45 13.71
N ALA A 804 -56.03 32.30 13.48
CA ALA A 804 -55.43 33.12 14.52
C ALA A 804 -56.44 34.14 15.09
N LEU A 805 -57.26 34.77 14.24
CA LEU A 805 -58.33 35.67 14.68
C LEU A 805 -59.42 34.96 15.49
N ASP A 806 -59.80 33.75 15.11
CA ASP A 806 -60.81 32.98 15.82
C ASP A 806 -60.29 32.52 17.19
N ALA A 807 -59.01 32.13 17.29
CA ALA A 807 -58.35 31.86 18.56
C ALA A 807 -58.30 33.11 19.46
N LEU A 808 -58.00 34.29 18.91
CA LEU A 808 -58.02 35.56 19.65
C LEU A 808 -59.42 35.89 20.21
N LYS A 809 -60.48 35.65 19.45
CA LYS A 809 -61.87 35.87 19.92
C LYS A 809 -62.22 34.96 21.09
N GLN A 810 -61.75 33.72 21.08
CA GLN A 810 -62.00 32.76 22.17
C GLN A 810 -61.28 33.11 23.47
N LEU A 811 -60.18 33.87 23.41
CA LEU A 811 -59.46 34.35 24.60
C LEU A 811 -60.02 35.66 25.16
N GLY A 812 -60.76 36.43 24.34
CA GLY A 812 -61.39 37.70 24.74
C GLY A 812 -62.86 37.60 25.17
N SER A 813 -63.45 36.39 25.10
CA SER A 813 -64.83 36.07 25.54
C SER A 813 -64.82 35.33 26.86
#